data_AF-A0A0K9GI83-F1
#
_entry.id   AF-A0A0K9GI83-F1
#
_cell.length_a   1.000
_cell.length_b   1.000
_cell.length_c   1.000
_cell.angle_alpha   90.00
_cell.angle_beta   90.00
_cell.angle_gamma   90.00
#
_symmetry.space_group_name_H-M   'P 1'
#
loop_
_entity.id
_entity.type
_entity.pdbx_description
1 polymer ?
#
loop_
_entity_poly.entity_id
_entity_poly.type
_entity_poly.pdbx_seq_one_letter_code
_entity_poly.pdbx_strand_id
1 'polypeptide(L)'
;MRKSASTSSSVILTIPKGKKITYVSTSGSWYKVKYSSKTGYVSSKYVKKTTTTTSTAIKKTKFKTTANVNLRSKASTSGSVLTTIPKGKVVTATAKSGSWYKVTYGSKTGWVKSTYVKEYYKYTTTAKTLYKTTKTATLRSTPDTKKASVYSITADNVFQSTQKVVNSIGETWYRVSYKSKNYFVQSTFVTKVTASSFSKLTYKANTASALYSYAGSKHTKLTTVPKGATISTTYRIGNWYKTTYGGKTGYVWIKNFSKVTASSDSGSTSGSGSTGSTNTTPPDLPSGTTITKVNYVTTSNLNLRASDSSSSTLLGTVPEGTTLSTTYKTTNGWFQVTYSGKTGFVSGNYLVTEANAAKIKSYESNQDHYIFLDLRTKSSVTAAQIDAYIAKSATSTNSVLHGQGATIIAAAEKYGVNALYLAAHAIHESNYGKSTISMAKNNLFGFGAYDLAPFVGAVKYSTIKSNIEFIAQEMKATYLNPSNWKYKGAYLGYTIKNVNGTRIDSLSKGMNFYYASDSNWGNAIASHMTGMLSYSNEGAKNQAANTTVPSRPAYPSGKDVFPTGIIAVAKANISLYSTKGSTSTVAATIPKGATFNLLEKWNDYWLTVKYNGKTYYTNKISLSSYNNYMSVKNLARVTASSLNVRSSASTTGTIVGTLDKFEYVELVVNSSNTPITSGSWYKVKLEDGTIGWCSSTYLIRELNK
;
A
#
# COMPACT_ATOMS: atom_id res chain seq x y z
N MET A 1 27.97 43.59 -8.21
CA MET A 1 27.33 43.18 -6.94
C MET A 1 27.60 44.27 -5.91
N ARG A 2 26.56 44.78 -5.23
CA ARG A 2 26.63 45.92 -4.28
C ARG A 2 26.23 45.49 -2.87
N LYS A 3 26.60 46.29 -1.86
CA LYS A 3 26.34 46.00 -0.44
C LYS A 3 24.85 46.03 -0.07
N SER A 4 24.10 46.96 -0.67
CA SER A 4 22.65 47.14 -0.48
C SER A 4 21.91 47.24 -1.82
N ALA A 5 20.57 47.16 -1.80
CA ALA A 5 19.69 47.24 -2.96
C ALA A 5 19.55 48.66 -3.53
N SER A 6 20.67 49.32 -3.87
CA SER A 6 20.70 50.69 -4.39
C SER A 6 21.86 50.89 -5.37
N THR A 7 21.69 51.76 -6.36
CA THR A 7 22.75 52.18 -7.29
C THR A 7 23.84 53.01 -6.61
N SER A 8 23.51 53.72 -5.53
CA SER A 8 24.46 54.50 -4.72
C SER A 8 25.27 53.66 -3.72
N SER A 9 24.92 52.39 -3.51
CA SER A 9 25.60 51.53 -2.53
C SER A 9 26.96 51.04 -3.04
N SER A 10 27.96 50.93 -2.16
CA SER A 10 29.31 50.45 -2.47
C SER A 10 29.34 49.13 -3.25
N VAL A 11 30.19 49.06 -4.28
CA VAL A 11 30.42 47.84 -5.08
C VAL A 11 31.26 46.85 -4.27
N ILE A 12 30.77 45.63 -4.10
CA ILE A 12 31.51 44.53 -3.46
C ILE A 12 32.47 43.88 -4.46
N LEU A 13 31.98 43.61 -5.68
CA LEU A 13 32.75 43.08 -6.82
C LEU A 13 31.92 43.19 -8.11
N THR A 14 32.60 42.98 -9.25
CA THR A 14 31.97 42.82 -10.56
C THR A 14 31.86 41.33 -10.91
N ILE A 15 30.65 40.87 -11.24
CA ILE A 15 30.40 39.48 -11.66
C ILE A 15 30.57 39.42 -13.19
N PRO A 16 31.46 38.58 -13.74
CA PRO A 16 31.64 38.48 -15.18
C PRO A 16 30.36 38.04 -15.92
N LYS A 17 30.15 38.56 -17.13
CA LYS A 17 28.99 38.23 -17.99
C LYS A 17 28.91 36.71 -18.21
N GLY A 18 27.71 36.15 -18.08
CA GLY A 18 27.45 34.71 -18.29
C GLY A 18 27.76 33.80 -17.09
N LYS A 19 28.33 34.34 -16.00
CA LYS A 19 28.55 33.55 -14.77
C LYS A 19 27.23 33.30 -14.03
N LYS A 20 27.14 32.12 -13.41
CA LYS A 20 25.99 31.74 -12.57
C LYS A 20 26.11 32.36 -11.19
N ILE A 21 24.97 32.78 -10.64
CA ILE A 21 24.84 33.36 -9.31
C ILE A 21 23.72 32.61 -8.57
N THR A 22 23.85 32.46 -7.25
CA THR A 22 22.80 31.84 -6.44
C THR A 22 21.84 32.91 -5.97
N TYR A 23 20.57 32.81 -6.34
CA TYR A 23 19.52 33.70 -5.87
C TYR A 23 19.19 33.42 -4.39
N VAL A 24 19.06 34.48 -3.59
CA VAL A 24 18.69 34.41 -2.16
C VAL A 24 17.31 35.02 -1.93
N SER A 25 17.10 36.28 -2.32
CA SER A 25 15.83 36.98 -2.14
C SER A 25 15.69 38.16 -3.11
N THR A 26 14.50 38.80 -3.15
CA THR A 26 14.22 40.00 -3.95
C THR A 26 13.99 41.18 -3.03
N SER A 27 14.46 42.37 -3.44
CA SER A 27 14.20 43.65 -2.77
C SER A 27 14.03 44.71 -3.87
N GLY A 28 12.76 45.04 -4.17
CA GLY A 28 12.41 45.87 -5.32
C GLY A 28 12.97 45.33 -6.64
N SER A 29 13.63 46.18 -7.42
CA SER A 29 14.31 45.83 -8.69
C SER A 29 15.71 45.20 -8.50
N TRP A 30 16.02 44.69 -7.32
CA TRP A 30 17.29 44.06 -6.99
C TRP A 30 17.11 42.63 -6.50
N TYR A 31 18.04 41.76 -6.89
CA TYR A 31 18.17 40.41 -6.36
C TYR A 31 19.32 40.36 -5.38
N LYS A 32 19.06 39.86 -4.17
CA LYS A 32 20.10 39.41 -3.25
C LYS A 32 20.63 38.09 -3.76
N VAL A 33 21.93 38.00 -3.96
CA VAL A 33 22.60 36.85 -4.57
C VAL A 33 23.89 36.49 -3.84
N LYS A 34 24.33 35.23 -3.98
CA LYS A 34 25.67 34.78 -3.62
C LYS A 34 26.49 34.51 -4.88
N TYR A 35 27.74 34.96 -4.87
CA TYR A 35 28.73 34.68 -5.91
C TYR A 35 30.11 34.50 -5.26
N SER A 36 30.73 33.34 -5.50
CA SER A 36 31.89 32.86 -4.72
C SER A 36 31.58 32.85 -3.21
N SER A 37 32.48 33.35 -2.36
CA SER A 37 32.27 33.46 -0.91
C SER A 37 31.51 34.72 -0.47
N LYS A 38 31.06 35.57 -1.40
CA LYS A 38 30.47 36.88 -1.09
C LYS A 38 28.96 36.92 -1.34
N THR A 39 28.24 37.67 -0.51
CA THR A 39 26.78 37.92 -0.62
C THR A 39 26.55 39.40 -0.89
N GLY A 40 25.64 39.74 -1.79
CA GLY A 40 25.28 41.13 -2.08
C GLY A 40 24.09 41.26 -3.02
N TYR A 41 23.87 42.44 -3.56
CA TYR A 41 22.72 42.78 -4.42
C TYR A 41 23.17 43.01 -5.87
N VAL A 42 22.39 42.54 -6.83
CA VAL A 42 22.54 42.82 -8.27
C VAL A 42 21.21 43.28 -8.84
N SER A 43 21.24 44.20 -9.80
CA SER A 43 19.99 44.67 -10.43
C SER A 43 19.38 43.53 -11.25
N SER A 44 18.06 43.32 -11.09
CA SER A 44 17.33 42.25 -11.78
C SER A 44 17.42 42.36 -13.31
N LYS A 45 17.59 43.58 -13.83
CA LYS A 45 17.73 43.86 -15.28
C LYS A 45 18.93 43.17 -15.93
N TYR A 46 19.95 42.80 -15.16
CA TYR A 46 21.15 42.12 -15.65
C TYR A 46 21.18 40.62 -15.35
N VAL A 47 20.11 40.07 -14.76
CA VAL A 47 20.04 38.67 -14.34
C VAL A 47 18.99 37.93 -15.16
N LYS A 48 19.45 36.97 -15.96
CA LYS A 48 18.56 36.05 -16.69
C LYS A 48 18.26 34.82 -15.83
N LYS A 49 17.00 34.65 -15.42
CA LYS A 49 16.55 33.44 -14.72
C LYS A 49 16.76 32.22 -15.62
N THR A 50 17.65 31.32 -15.19
CA THR A 50 17.89 30.03 -15.86
C THR A 50 17.32 28.93 -14.98
N THR A 51 16.14 28.43 -15.34
CA THR A 51 15.55 27.23 -14.71
C THR A 51 16.36 26.02 -15.16
N THR A 52 17.35 25.63 -14.36
CA THR A 52 17.96 24.30 -14.52
C THR A 52 16.92 23.31 -14.01
N THR A 53 16.11 22.75 -14.91
CA THR A 53 15.17 21.69 -14.53
C THR A 53 16.00 20.46 -14.20
N THR A 54 16.12 20.14 -12.92
CA THR A 54 16.84 18.97 -12.44
C THR A 54 16.10 17.72 -12.92
N SER A 55 16.79 16.84 -13.64
CA SER A 55 16.22 15.57 -14.09
C SER A 55 16.11 14.59 -12.92
N THR A 56 14.93 14.06 -12.67
CA THR A 56 14.70 12.99 -11.68
C THR A 56 14.59 11.65 -12.40
N ALA A 57 15.32 10.63 -11.93
CA ALA A 57 15.15 9.27 -12.42
C ALA A 57 13.74 8.76 -12.10
N ILE A 58 13.14 8.00 -13.03
CA ILE A 58 11.83 7.38 -12.85
C ILE A 58 11.94 5.88 -13.13
N LYS A 59 11.02 5.08 -12.56
CA LYS A 59 10.86 3.68 -12.98
C LYS A 59 10.68 3.64 -14.49
N LYS A 60 11.37 2.69 -15.16
CA LYS A 60 11.27 2.49 -16.61
C LYS A 60 9.79 2.40 -17.01
N THR A 61 9.32 3.40 -17.76
CA THR A 61 7.91 3.56 -18.13
C THR A 61 7.79 3.63 -19.64
N LYS A 62 7.00 2.73 -20.23
CA LYS A 62 6.73 2.71 -21.67
C LYS A 62 5.65 3.73 -22.02
N PHE A 63 5.94 4.52 -23.03
CA PHE A 63 5.06 5.53 -23.59
C PHE A 63 4.88 5.30 -25.10
N LYS A 64 3.68 5.58 -25.63
CA LYS A 64 3.39 5.63 -27.06
C LYS A 64 3.28 7.08 -27.50
N THR A 65 3.96 7.45 -28.58
CA THR A 65 3.87 8.79 -29.16
C THR A 65 2.47 9.03 -29.75
N THR A 66 1.87 10.18 -29.46
CA THR A 66 0.54 10.57 -29.94
C THR A 66 0.60 11.45 -31.20
N ALA A 67 1.78 11.97 -31.52
CA ALA A 67 2.11 12.72 -32.73
C ALA A 67 3.57 12.43 -33.11
N ASN A 68 4.01 12.94 -34.26
CA ASN A 68 5.44 13.04 -34.55
C ASN A 68 6.08 13.97 -33.51
N VAL A 69 7.06 13.49 -32.77
CA VAL A 69 7.64 14.23 -31.63
C VAL A 69 9.15 14.35 -31.74
N ASN A 70 9.66 15.55 -31.55
CA ASN A 70 11.10 15.81 -31.56
C ASN A 70 11.75 15.24 -30.30
N LEU A 71 12.77 14.40 -30.48
CA LEU A 71 13.72 14.02 -29.44
C LEU A 71 14.77 15.12 -29.34
N ARG A 72 14.81 15.84 -28.22
CA ARG A 72 15.69 17.01 -28.05
C ARG A 72 16.88 16.72 -27.13
N SER A 73 18.00 17.41 -27.35
CA SER A 73 19.20 17.28 -26.52
C SER A 73 18.99 17.76 -25.06
N LYS A 74 18.02 18.64 -24.83
CA LYS A 74 17.66 19.20 -23.51
C LYS A 74 16.16 19.11 -23.28
N ALA A 75 15.75 19.10 -22.01
CA ALA A 75 14.35 19.17 -21.57
C ALA A 75 13.72 20.57 -21.81
N SER A 76 13.79 21.06 -23.04
CA SER A 76 13.34 22.39 -23.44
C SER A 76 13.11 22.43 -24.95
N THR A 77 12.18 23.28 -25.40
CA THR A 77 11.98 23.57 -26.83
C THR A 77 13.18 24.26 -27.47
N SER A 78 14.07 24.86 -26.67
CA SER A 78 15.36 25.42 -27.12
C SER A 78 16.47 24.37 -27.33
N GLY A 79 16.28 23.12 -26.89
CA GLY A 79 17.23 22.05 -27.15
C GLY A 79 17.24 21.66 -28.63
N SER A 80 18.42 21.44 -29.20
CA SER A 80 18.58 20.95 -30.58
C SER A 80 17.81 19.64 -30.79
N VAL A 81 17.20 19.49 -31.97
CA VAL A 81 16.47 18.27 -32.36
C VAL A 81 17.49 17.22 -32.76
N LEU A 82 17.53 16.11 -32.03
CA LEU A 82 18.41 14.96 -32.31
C LEU A 82 17.82 14.05 -33.39
N THR A 83 16.50 13.90 -33.39
CA THR A 83 15.70 13.17 -34.39
C THR A 83 14.21 13.42 -34.12
N THR A 84 13.35 13.05 -35.06
CA THR A 84 11.90 12.99 -34.86
C THR A 84 11.47 11.53 -34.65
N ILE A 85 10.65 11.29 -33.62
CA ILE A 85 10.05 9.98 -33.33
C ILE A 85 8.65 9.97 -33.97
N PRO A 86 8.37 9.06 -34.91
CA PRO A 86 7.06 9.00 -35.56
C PRO A 86 5.90 8.75 -34.58
N LYS A 87 4.70 9.21 -34.95
CA LYS A 87 3.45 8.90 -34.23
C LYS A 87 3.25 7.40 -34.09
N GLY A 88 2.80 6.96 -32.92
CA GLY A 88 2.50 5.56 -32.63
C GLY A 88 3.68 4.68 -32.25
N LYS A 89 4.92 5.19 -32.23
CA LYS A 89 6.10 4.45 -31.74
C LYS A 89 6.09 4.35 -30.21
N VAL A 90 6.63 3.26 -29.69
CA VAL A 90 6.75 3.02 -28.25
C VAL A 90 8.18 3.31 -27.80
N VAL A 91 8.34 4.10 -26.75
CA VAL A 91 9.61 4.48 -26.16
C VAL A 91 9.61 4.22 -24.66
N THR A 92 10.78 3.95 -24.09
CA THR A 92 10.93 3.75 -22.64
C THR A 92 11.54 4.99 -22.02
N ALA A 93 10.83 5.60 -21.07
CA ALA A 93 11.32 6.73 -20.30
C ALA A 93 12.06 6.25 -19.04
N THR A 94 13.20 6.85 -18.76
CA THR A 94 14.07 6.54 -17.61
C THR A 94 14.24 7.71 -16.65
N ALA A 95 13.94 8.93 -17.10
CA ALA A 95 13.93 10.11 -16.25
C ALA A 95 12.83 11.09 -16.69
N LYS A 96 12.47 12.01 -15.79
CA LYS A 96 11.55 13.12 -16.05
C LYS A 96 12.20 14.43 -15.61
N SER A 97 11.94 15.50 -16.36
CA SER A 97 12.39 16.86 -16.06
C SER A 97 11.28 17.83 -16.43
N GLY A 98 10.52 18.29 -15.44
CA GLY A 98 9.27 19.03 -15.68
C GLY A 98 8.31 18.26 -16.59
N SER A 99 7.87 18.89 -17.68
CA SER A 99 7.00 18.27 -18.69
C SER A 99 7.77 17.52 -19.79
N TRP A 100 8.94 16.96 -19.48
CA TRP A 100 9.77 16.22 -20.43
C TRP A 100 10.16 14.86 -19.89
N TYR A 101 10.18 13.85 -20.76
CA TYR A 101 10.68 12.50 -20.46
C TYR A 101 11.98 12.24 -21.20
N LYS A 102 12.97 11.71 -20.49
CA LYS A 102 14.21 11.21 -21.10
C LYS A 102 13.95 9.82 -21.66
N VAL A 103 14.11 9.65 -22.96
CA VAL A 103 13.85 8.41 -23.68
C VAL A 103 15.00 8.08 -24.61
N THR A 104 15.10 6.81 -25.00
CA THR A 104 16.00 6.33 -26.06
C THR A 104 15.17 5.88 -27.26
N TYR A 105 15.57 6.31 -28.46
CA TYR A 105 14.97 5.90 -29.73
C TYR A 105 16.07 5.68 -30.78
N GLY A 106 16.20 4.46 -31.27
CA GLY A 106 17.40 4.03 -32.01
C GLY A 106 18.65 4.12 -31.12
N SER A 107 19.76 4.63 -31.66
CA SER A 107 21.00 4.90 -30.93
C SER A 107 21.01 6.23 -30.15
N LYS A 108 19.94 7.03 -30.24
CA LYS A 108 19.90 8.39 -29.67
C LYS A 108 19.12 8.44 -28.35
N THR A 109 19.68 9.12 -27.36
CA THR A 109 19.01 9.42 -26.08
C THR A 109 18.79 10.91 -25.93
N GLY A 110 17.56 11.30 -25.58
CA GLY A 110 17.19 12.70 -25.43
C GLY A 110 15.86 12.87 -24.71
N TRP A 111 15.24 14.05 -24.88
CA TRP A 111 14.04 14.47 -24.17
C TRP A 111 12.86 14.66 -25.11
N VAL A 112 11.71 14.08 -24.76
CA VAL A 112 10.42 14.28 -25.45
C VAL A 112 9.43 14.99 -24.54
N LYS A 113 8.60 15.89 -25.09
CA LYS A 113 7.61 16.63 -24.31
C LYS A 113 6.46 15.70 -23.92
N SER A 114 6.05 15.73 -22.66
CA SER A 114 5.06 14.80 -22.09
C SER A 114 3.69 14.89 -22.75
N THR A 115 3.34 16.03 -23.35
CA THR A 115 2.07 16.24 -24.07
C THR A 115 1.95 15.41 -25.35
N TYR A 116 3.07 14.92 -25.92
CA TYR A 116 3.09 14.12 -27.15
C TYR A 116 3.28 12.63 -26.91
N VAL A 117 3.16 12.20 -25.66
CA VAL A 117 3.29 10.80 -25.28
C VAL A 117 2.21 10.41 -24.27
N LYS A 118 1.69 9.18 -24.38
CA LYS A 118 0.76 8.59 -23.42
C LYS A 118 1.28 7.25 -22.92
N GLU A 119 0.98 6.90 -21.67
CA GLU A 119 1.39 5.59 -21.12
C GLU A 119 0.91 4.46 -22.03
N TYR A 120 1.81 3.52 -22.34
CA TYR A 120 1.55 2.45 -23.29
C TYR A 120 1.25 1.15 -22.56
N TYR A 121 0.07 0.59 -22.83
CA TYR A 121 -0.35 -0.72 -22.35
C TYR A 121 -0.40 -1.70 -23.52
N LYS A 122 0.30 -2.82 -23.39
CA LYS A 122 0.30 -3.89 -24.40
C LYS A 122 -0.83 -4.86 -24.07
N TYR A 123 -1.93 -4.75 -24.79
CA TYR A 123 -3.03 -5.71 -24.74
C TYR A 123 -2.69 -6.92 -25.62
N THR A 124 -2.99 -8.12 -25.15
CA THR A 124 -2.76 -9.37 -25.87
C THR A 124 -3.96 -10.26 -25.66
N THR A 125 -4.62 -10.65 -26.75
CA THR A 125 -5.69 -11.64 -26.71
C THR A 125 -5.10 -12.99 -26.31
N THR A 126 -5.77 -13.70 -25.42
CA THR A 126 -5.37 -15.02 -24.93
C THR A 126 -6.52 -15.99 -25.05
N ALA A 127 -6.21 -17.29 -25.12
CA ALA A 127 -7.21 -18.33 -24.92
C ALA A 127 -8.01 -18.07 -23.63
N LYS A 128 -9.29 -18.45 -23.65
CA LYS A 128 -10.19 -18.35 -22.50
C LYS A 128 -9.56 -19.08 -21.31
N THR A 129 -9.23 -18.32 -20.27
CA THR A 129 -8.58 -18.82 -19.06
C THR A 129 -9.41 -18.41 -17.85
N LEU A 130 -9.58 -19.32 -16.90
CA LEU A 130 -10.20 -19.00 -15.62
C LEU A 130 -9.12 -18.63 -14.61
N TYR A 131 -9.35 -17.56 -13.87
CA TYR A 131 -8.46 -17.02 -12.84
C TYR A 131 -9.17 -16.97 -11.51
N LYS A 132 -8.59 -17.59 -10.49
CA LYS A 132 -9.08 -17.59 -9.11
C LYS A 132 -8.27 -16.60 -8.27
N THR A 133 -8.94 -15.76 -7.48
CA THR A 133 -8.27 -14.91 -6.50
C THR A 133 -7.63 -15.75 -5.39
N THR A 134 -6.35 -15.52 -5.10
CA THR A 134 -5.61 -16.26 -4.04
C THR A 134 -5.65 -15.57 -2.69
N LYS A 135 -5.99 -14.28 -2.68
CA LYS A 135 -6.18 -13.39 -1.54
C LYS A 135 -7.16 -12.29 -1.94
N THR A 136 -7.40 -11.32 -1.06
CA THR A 136 -8.20 -10.15 -1.42
C THR A 136 -7.54 -9.39 -2.59
N ALA A 137 -8.22 -9.41 -3.74
CA ALA A 137 -7.81 -8.79 -4.99
C ALA A 137 -8.58 -7.49 -5.23
N THR A 138 -7.94 -6.51 -5.86
CA THR A 138 -8.61 -5.28 -6.28
C THR A 138 -8.93 -5.33 -7.77
N LEU A 139 -10.16 -5.00 -8.15
CA LEU A 139 -10.55 -4.77 -9.54
C LEU A 139 -10.43 -3.28 -9.86
N ARG A 140 -9.85 -2.95 -11.01
CA ARG A 140 -9.63 -1.56 -11.46
C ARG A 140 -10.22 -1.33 -12.85
N SER A 141 -10.60 -0.10 -13.16
CA SER A 141 -11.11 0.27 -14.49
C SER A 141 -10.02 0.30 -15.56
N THR A 142 -8.75 0.41 -15.16
CA THR A 142 -7.58 0.33 -16.03
C THR A 142 -6.49 -0.53 -15.36
N PRO A 143 -5.56 -1.12 -16.13
CA PRO A 143 -4.49 -1.98 -15.60
C PRO A 143 -3.34 -1.15 -14.98
N ASP A 144 -3.68 -0.29 -14.02
CA ASP A 144 -2.76 0.68 -13.40
C ASP A 144 -3.09 0.83 -11.91
N THR A 145 -2.10 0.59 -11.05
CA THR A 145 -2.27 0.72 -9.60
C THR A 145 -2.46 2.17 -9.14
N LYS A 146 -2.04 3.16 -9.96
CA LYS A 146 -2.25 4.59 -9.68
C LYS A 146 -3.73 4.99 -9.74
N LYS A 147 -4.58 4.22 -10.45
CA LYS A 147 -6.03 4.47 -10.53
C LYS A 147 -6.76 3.79 -9.40
N ALA A 148 -7.77 4.43 -8.82
CA ALA A 148 -8.51 3.87 -7.67
C ALA A 148 -9.05 2.45 -7.95
N SER A 149 -9.07 1.61 -6.90
CA SER A 149 -9.78 0.34 -6.92
C SER A 149 -11.28 0.56 -6.98
N VAL A 150 -11.98 -0.18 -7.85
CA VAL A 150 -13.44 -0.14 -7.99
C VAL A 150 -14.11 -1.16 -7.07
N TYR A 151 -13.56 -2.38 -7.01
CA TYR A 151 -14.06 -3.45 -6.15
C TYR A 151 -12.94 -4.14 -5.39
N SER A 152 -13.29 -4.66 -4.21
CA SER A 152 -12.48 -5.58 -3.42
C SER A 152 -13.11 -6.96 -3.48
N ILE A 153 -12.36 -7.94 -3.97
CA ILE A 153 -12.79 -9.31 -4.20
C ILE A 153 -11.99 -10.22 -3.28
N THR A 154 -12.65 -10.88 -2.34
CA THR A 154 -11.99 -11.82 -1.43
C THR A 154 -11.41 -13.02 -2.17
N ALA A 155 -10.59 -13.81 -1.47
CA ALA A 155 -10.04 -15.06 -2.01
C ALA A 155 -11.15 -15.99 -2.56
N ASP A 156 -10.74 -16.93 -3.42
CA ASP A 156 -11.56 -17.97 -4.02
C ASP A 156 -12.73 -17.49 -4.89
N ASN A 157 -12.62 -16.31 -5.48
CA ASN A 157 -13.56 -15.87 -6.52
C ASN A 157 -12.92 -16.09 -7.89
N VAL A 158 -13.68 -16.72 -8.79
CA VAL A 158 -13.23 -17.04 -10.14
C VAL A 158 -13.78 -16.06 -11.15
N PHE A 159 -12.90 -15.66 -12.07
CA PHE A 159 -13.22 -14.83 -13.22
C PHE A 159 -12.70 -15.49 -14.49
N GLN A 160 -13.42 -15.29 -15.58
CA GLN A 160 -12.94 -15.62 -16.91
C GLN A 160 -12.18 -14.43 -17.51
N SER A 161 -11.08 -14.71 -18.20
CA SER A 161 -10.35 -13.72 -18.99
C SER A 161 -9.94 -14.28 -20.35
N THR A 162 -9.99 -13.43 -21.37
CA THR A 162 -9.51 -13.67 -22.73
C THR A 162 -8.46 -12.63 -23.15
N GLN A 163 -7.95 -11.85 -22.19
CA GLN A 163 -7.05 -10.74 -22.49
C GLN A 163 -6.07 -10.48 -21.34
N LYS A 164 -4.78 -10.58 -21.66
CA LYS A 164 -3.65 -10.17 -20.83
C LYS A 164 -3.27 -8.74 -21.18
N VAL A 165 -2.88 -7.95 -20.19
CA VAL A 165 -2.33 -6.60 -20.38
C VAL A 165 -1.01 -6.48 -19.65
N VAL A 166 0.02 -5.98 -20.33
CA VAL A 166 1.25 -5.51 -19.69
C VAL A 166 1.22 -3.99 -19.67
N ASN A 167 1.20 -3.40 -18.48
CA ASN A 167 1.08 -1.95 -18.34
C ASN A 167 2.42 -1.23 -18.61
N SER A 168 2.40 0.10 -18.51
CA SER A 168 3.53 0.97 -18.87
C SER A 168 4.79 0.68 -18.05
N ILE A 169 4.66 0.14 -16.84
CA ILE A 169 5.78 -0.17 -15.95
C ILE A 169 6.12 -1.67 -15.90
N GLY A 170 5.53 -2.48 -16.77
CA GLY A 170 5.85 -3.90 -16.94
C GLY A 170 5.03 -4.88 -16.10
N GLU A 171 3.99 -4.43 -15.39
CA GLU A 171 3.14 -5.32 -14.60
C GLU A 171 2.13 -6.05 -15.48
N THR A 172 1.83 -7.31 -15.15
CA THR A 172 0.84 -8.12 -15.85
C THR A 172 -0.53 -8.06 -15.17
N TRP A 173 -1.58 -7.85 -15.97
CA TRP A 173 -2.98 -7.75 -15.58
C TRP A 173 -3.85 -8.62 -16.48
N TYR A 174 -5.03 -9.01 -15.99
CA TYR A 174 -6.03 -9.75 -16.76
C TYR A 174 -7.35 -8.97 -16.79
N ARG A 175 -7.97 -8.88 -17.97
CA ARG A 175 -9.32 -8.30 -18.11
C ARG A 175 -10.35 -9.32 -17.64
N VAL A 176 -11.20 -8.94 -16.70
CA VAL A 176 -12.25 -9.79 -16.13
C VAL A 176 -13.59 -9.11 -16.24
N SER A 177 -14.66 -9.90 -16.42
CA SER A 177 -16.03 -9.41 -16.34
C SER A 177 -16.55 -9.56 -14.91
N TYR A 178 -17.12 -8.49 -14.36
CA TYR A 178 -17.78 -8.49 -13.05
C TYR A 178 -18.95 -7.52 -13.08
N LYS A 179 -20.14 -7.96 -12.64
CA LYS A 179 -21.40 -7.17 -12.70
C LYS A 179 -21.62 -6.52 -14.08
N SER A 180 -21.48 -7.33 -15.13
CA SER A 180 -21.67 -6.94 -16.54
C SER A 180 -20.74 -5.84 -17.06
N LYS A 181 -19.65 -5.53 -16.34
CA LYS A 181 -18.63 -4.55 -16.74
C LYS A 181 -17.25 -5.18 -16.76
N ASN A 182 -16.37 -4.61 -17.58
CA ASN A 182 -14.99 -5.05 -17.70
C ASN A 182 -14.07 -4.32 -16.73
N TYR A 183 -13.26 -5.08 -16.01
CA TYR A 183 -12.25 -4.57 -15.09
C TYR A 183 -10.92 -5.30 -15.31
N PHE A 184 -9.88 -4.86 -14.61
CA PHE A 184 -8.57 -5.47 -14.60
C PHE A 184 -8.19 -5.92 -13.21
N VAL A 185 -7.64 -7.12 -13.11
CA VAL A 185 -7.04 -7.67 -11.89
C VAL A 185 -5.55 -7.91 -12.14
N GLN A 186 -4.70 -7.52 -11.18
CA GLN A 186 -3.27 -7.73 -11.31
C GLN A 186 -2.95 -9.21 -11.13
N SER A 187 -2.06 -9.75 -11.96
CA SER A 187 -1.69 -11.16 -11.97
C SER A 187 -1.19 -11.69 -10.62
N THR A 188 -0.60 -10.84 -9.78
CA THR A 188 -0.12 -11.20 -8.43
C THR A 188 -1.23 -11.51 -7.42
N PHE A 189 -2.50 -11.23 -7.74
CA PHE A 189 -3.66 -11.55 -6.90
C PHE A 189 -4.44 -12.78 -7.37
N VAL A 190 -4.11 -13.34 -8.53
CA VAL A 190 -4.87 -14.43 -9.13
C VAL A 190 -3.96 -15.55 -9.62
N THR A 191 -4.47 -16.78 -9.59
CA THR A 191 -3.84 -17.93 -10.21
C THR A 191 -4.78 -18.54 -11.24
N LYS A 192 -4.24 -19.24 -12.24
CA LYS A 192 -5.07 -20.00 -13.19
C LYS A 192 -5.81 -21.12 -12.44
N VAL A 193 -7.06 -21.37 -12.81
CA VAL A 193 -7.84 -22.50 -12.33
C VAL A 193 -8.44 -23.22 -13.52
N THR A 194 -8.51 -24.54 -13.46
CA THR A 194 -9.10 -25.36 -14.53
C THR A 194 -10.51 -25.78 -14.12
N ALA A 195 -11.41 -25.77 -15.08
CA ALA A 195 -12.72 -26.38 -14.91
C ALA A 195 -12.64 -27.87 -15.22
N SER A 196 -13.38 -28.69 -14.48
CA SER A 196 -13.35 -30.14 -14.65
C SER A 196 -14.77 -30.69 -14.64
N SER A 197 -15.07 -31.54 -15.61
CA SER A 197 -16.22 -32.44 -15.58
C SER A 197 -15.82 -33.77 -14.95
N PHE A 198 -16.75 -34.44 -14.29
CA PHE A 198 -16.54 -35.73 -13.65
C PHE A 198 -17.86 -36.51 -13.59
N SER A 199 -17.79 -37.80 -13.27
CA SER A 199 -18.98 -38.64 -13.06
C SER A 199 -19.88 -38.05 -11.98
N LYS A 200 -21.19 -38.25 -12.08
CA LYS A 200 -22.16 -37.64 -11.15
C LYS A 200 -21.83 -38.04 -9.71
N LEU A 201 -21.61 -37.04 -8.86
CA LEU A 201 -21.41 -37.21 -7.43
C LEU A 201 -22.54 -36.57 -6.64
N THR A 202 -22.93 -37.20 -5.54
CA THR A 202 -23.92 -36.68 -4.59
C THR A 202 -23.23 -36.17 -3.33
N TYR A 203 -23.68 -35.01 -2.86
CA TYR A 203 -23.15 -34.36 -1.67
C TYR A 203 -24.29 -33.92 -0.75
N LYS A 204 -24.10 -34.04 0.56
CA LYS A 204 -25.04 -33.59 1.60
C LYS A 204 -24.49 -32.32 2.26
N ALA A 205 -25.34 -31.30 2.39
CA ALA A 205 -24.96 -30.03 3.02
C ALA A 205 -24.75 -30.20 4.52
N ASN A 206 -23.56 -29.89 5.03
CA ASN A 206 -23.25 -29.91 6.47
C ASN A 206 -23.76 -28.64 7.18
N THR A 207 -23.96 -27.57 6.41
CA THR A 207 -24.49 -26.28 6.86
C THR A 207 -25.27 -25.62 5.74
N ALA A 208 -26.17 -24.70 6.10
CA ALA A 208 -26.90 -23.90 5.12
C ALA A 208 -25.92 -23.10 4.25
N SER A 209 -25.94 -23.33 2.94
CA SER A 209 -24.90 -22.86 2.01
C SER A 209 -25.50 -22.12 0.82
N ALA A 210 -24.94 -20.96 0.49
CA ALA A 210 -25.41 -20.18 -0.63
C ALA A 210 -25.07 -20.84 -1.98
N LEU A 211 -26.03 -20.81 -2.91
CA LEU A 211 -25.85 -21.12 -4.33
C LEU A 211 -25.57 -19.81 -5.08
N TYR A 212 -24.43 -19.68 -5.73
CA TYR A 212 -24.02 -18.47 -6.43
C TYR A 212 -24.15 -18.60 -7.95
N SER A 213 -24.40 -17.49 -8.63
CA SER A 213 -24.52 -17.42 -10.11
C SER A 213 -23.24 -17.81 -10.86
N TYR A 214 -22.08 -17.71 -10.21
CA TYR A 214 -20.79 -18.18 -10.73
C TYR A 214 -19.87 -18.61 -9.58
N ALA A 215 -18.74 -19.21 -9.91
CA ALA A 215 -17.76 -19.72 -8.93
C ALA A 215 -17.14 -18.56 -8.11
N GLY A 216 -17.67 -18.30 -6.92
CA GLY A 216 -17.18 -17.24 -6.02
C GLY A 216 -18.29 -16.60 -5.18
N SER A 217 -17.99 -16.30 -3.91
CA SER A 217 -18.93 -15.69 -2.96
C SER A 217 -19.27 -14.21 -3.24
N LYS A 218 -18.54 -13.56 -4.16
CA LYS A 218 -18.80 -12.18 -4.61
C LYS A 218 -19.68 -12.09 -5.84
N HIS A 219 -20.09 -13.23 -6.41
CA HIS A 219 -21.11 -13.30 -7.45
C HIS A 219 -22.51 -13.25 -6.83
N THR A 220 -23.54 -13.03 -7.64
CA THR A 220 -24.93 -12.92 -7.16
C THR A 220 -25.36 -14.22 -6.48
N LYS A 221 -25.86 -14.16 -5.25
CA LYS A 221 -26.50 -15.28 -4.55
C LYS A 221 -27.86 -15.56 -5.18
N LEU A 222 -28.07 -16.78 -5.64
CA LEU A 222 -29.30 -17.24 -6.30
C LEU A 222 -30.33 -17.80 -5.32
N THR A 223 -29.87 -18.62 -4.38
CA THR A 223 -30.69 -19.22 -3.30
C THR A 223 -29.77 -19.77 -2.19
N THR A 224 -30.35 -20.44 -1.19
CA THR A 224 -29.64 -21.15 -0.13
C THR A 224 -30.00 -22.64 -0.19
N VAL A 225 -29.01 -23.51 -0.15
CA VAL A 225 -29.16 -24.95 0.07
C VAL A 225 -29.19 -25.17 1.60
N PRO A 226 -30.31 -25.63 2.19
CA PRO A 226 -30.41 -25.88 3.62
C PRO A 226 -29.46 -26.97 4.10
N LYS A 227 -29.09 -26.95 5.39
CA LYS A 227 -28.36 -28.03 6.03
C LYS A 227 -29.15 -29.35 5.87
N GLY A 228 -28.45 -30.45 5.59
CA GLY A 228 -29.03 -31.77 5.40
C GLY A 228 -29.53 -32.04 3.98
N ALA A 229 -29.77 -31.01 3.15
CA ALA A 229 -30.19 -31.19 1.77
C ALA A 229 -29.07 -31.84 0.93
N THR A 230 -29.46 -32.69 -0.02
CA THR A 230 -28.54 -33.31 -0.97
C THR A 230 -28.54 -32.57 -2.29
N ILE A 231 -27.37 -32.55 -2.94
CA ILE A 231 -27.15 -31.98 -4.27
C ILE A 231 -26.39 -32.97 -5.13
N SER A 232 -26.57 -32.90 -6.45
CA SER A 232 -25.82 -33.68 -7.43
C SER A 232 -25.01 -32.76 -8.34
N THR A 233 -23.79 -33.17 -8.68
CA THR A 233 -22.87 -32.34 -9.43
C THR A 233 -21.97 -33.18 -10.33
N THR A 234 -21.68 -32.67 -11.52
CA THR A 234 -20.82 -33.30 -12.55
C THR A 234 -19.74 -32.35 -13.04
N TYR A 235 -19.66 -31.14 -12.48
CA TYR A 235 -18.81 -30.07 -12.99
C TYR A 235 -18.35 -29.15 -11.86
N ARG A 236 -17.07 -28.76 -11.87
CA ARG A 236 -16.50 -27.83 -10.90
C ARG A 236 -15.53 -26.85 -11.53
N ILE A 237 -15.33 -25.72 -10.86
CA ILE A 237 -14.24 -24.79 -11.10
C ILE A 237 -13.51 -24.56 -9.77
N GLY A 238 -12.37 -25.24 -9.59
CA GLY A 238 -11.75 -25.34 -8.27
C GLY A 238 -12.71 -25.97 -7.24
N ASN A 239 -12.87 -25.31 -6.09
CA ASN A 239 -13.76 -25.76 -5.00
C ASN A 239 -15.23 -25.33 -5.17
N TRP A 240 -15.56 -24.71 -6.30
CA TRP A 240 -16.93 -24.32 -6.64
C TRP A 240 -17.57 -25.38 -7.52
N TYR A 241 -18.56 -26.07 -6.99
CA TYR A 241 -19.23 -27.17 -7.68
C TYR A 241 -20.56 -26.70 -8.25
N LYS A 242 -20.76 -26.95 -9.54
CA LYS A 242 -21.98 -26.57 -10.25
C LYS A 242 -23.09 -27.57 -9.91
N THR A 243 -24.23 -27.06 -9.44
CA THR A 243 -25.39 -27.87 -9.08
C THR A 243 -26.68 -27.11 -9.37
N THR A 244 -27.79 -27.84 -9.37
CA THR A 244 -29.14 -27.29 -9.40
C THR A 244 -29.80 -27.51 -8.05
N TYR A 245 -30.44 -26.47 -7.49
CA TYR A 245 -31.23 -26.56 -6.27
C TYR A 245 -32.39 -25.58 -6.32
N GLY A 246 -33.61 -26.03 -6.02
CA GLY A 246 -34.83 -25.22 -6.10
C GLY A 246 -35.04 -24.58 -7.48
N GLY A 247 -34.83 -25.35 -8.55
CA GLY A 247 -34.95 -24.91 -9.95
C GLY A 247 -33.83 -23.97 -10.44
N LYS A 248 -32.90 -23.54 -9.57
CA LYS A 248 -31.82 -22.62 -9.95
C LYS A 248 -30.49 -23.37 -10.12
N THR A 249 -29.78 -23.09 -11.21
CA THR A 249 -28.45 -23.66 -11.48
C THR A 249 -27.37 -22.66 -11.09
N GLY A 250 -26.40 -23.08 -10.27
CA GLY A 250 -25.32 -22.21 -9.81
C GLY A 250 -24.16 -23.00 -9.22
N TYR A 251 -23.33 -22.35 -8.41
CA TYR A 251 -22.14 -22.92 -7.79
C TYR A 251 -22.23 -22.86 -6.27
N VAL A 252 -21.88 -23.96 -5.60
CA VAL A 252 -21.73 -24.05 -4.15
C VAL A 252 -20.28 -24.23 -3.76
N TRP A 253 -19.91 -23.79 -2.55
CA TRP A 253 -18.58 -24.02 -2.00
C TRP A 253 -18.52 -25.40 -1.35
N ILE A 254 -17.74 -26.31 -1.93
CA ILE A 254 -17.82 -27.73 -1.58
C ILE A 254 -17.39 -28.06 -0.14
N LYS A 255 -16.58 -27.20 0.51
CA LYS A 255 -16.17 -27.38 1.92
C LYS A 255 -17.38 -27.46 2.87
N ASN A 256 -18.53 -26.91 2.47
CA ASN A 256 -19.73 -26.93 3.29
C ASN A 256 -20.56 -28.21 3.11
N PHE A 257 -20.07 -29.18 2.33
CA PHE A 257 -20.77 -30.40 1.99
C PHE A 257 -19.88 -31.62 2.20
N SER A 258 -20.49 -32.75 2.55
CA SER A 258 -19.83 -34.06 2.63
C SER A 258 -20.28 -34.94 1.46
N LYS A 259 -19.36 -35.69 0.87
CA LYS A 259 -19.67 -36.65 -0.20
C LYS A 259 -20.54 -37.77 0.37
N VAL A 260 -21.61 -38.13 -0.34
CA VAL A 260 -22.44 -39.29 -0.01
C VAL A 260 -21.85 -40.49 -0.76
N THR A 261 -21.25 -41.42 -0.03
CA THR A 261 -20.90 -42.76 -0.54
C THR A 261 -22.11 -43.67 -0.37
N ALA A 262 -22.41 -44.48 -1.39
CA ALA A 262 -23.39 -45.55 -1.23
C ALA A 262 -22.89 -46.49 -0.12
N SER A 263 -23.70 -46.68 0.91
CA SER A 263 -23.46 -47.70 1.92
C SER A 263 -23.77 -49.05 1.28
N SER A 264 -22.77 -49.92 1.18
CA SER A 264 -22.96 -51.36 0.96
C SER A 264 -23.43 -51.96 2.28
N ASP A 265 -24.72 -52.25 2.36
CA ASP A 265 -25.32 -53.02 3.45
C ASP A 265 -24.96 -54.50 3.27
N SER A 266 -24.55 -55.15 4.36
CA SER A 266 -24.09 -56.54 4.39
C SER A 266 -25.26 -57.52 4.48
N GLY A 267 -25.37 -58.41 3.50
CA GLY A 267 -26.17 -59.64 3.56
C GLY A 267 -25.29 -60.85 3.20
N SER A 268 -25.24 -61.82 4.12
CA SER A 268 -24.50 -63.09 4.06
C SER A 268 -24.96 -64.02 2.92
N THR A 269 -24.05 -64.78 2.29
CA THR A 269 -23.95 -66.28 2.28
C THR A 269 -22.91 -66.78 1.24
N SER A 270 -22.26 -67.91 1.58
CA SER A 270 -21.17 -68.69 0.96
C SER A 270 -21.12 -68.91 -0.56
N GLY A 271 -19.88 -69.11 -1.08
CA GLY A 271 -19.61 -69.83 -2.34
C GLY A 271 -18.19 -69.67 -2.88
N SER A 272 -17.42 -70.77 -2.91
CA SER A 272 -16.05 -70.92 -3.41
C SER A 272 -15.90 -70.64 -4.93
N GLY A 273 -14.74 -70.15 -5.37
CA GLY A 273 -14.38 -70.11 -6.80
C GLY A 273 -13.16 -69.23 -7.14
N SER A 274 -12.02 -69.87 -7.38
CA SER A 274 -10.78 -69.32 -7.93
C SER A 274 -10.95 -68.70 -9.32
N THR A 275 -10.27 -67.58 -9.60
CA THR A 275 -9.24 -67.40 -10.67
C THR A 275 -8.98 -65.91 -10.91
N GLY A 276 -7.71 -65.55 -11.06
CA GLY A 276 -7.24 -64.17 -11.02
C GLY A 276 -7.49 -63.33 -12.27
N SER A 277 -7.35 -62.02 -12.12
CA SER A 277 -6.60 -61.19 -13.07
C SER A 277 -6.34 -59.82 -12.46
N THR A 278 -5.08 -59.42 -12.53
CA THR A 278 -4.48 -58.16 -12.09
C THR A 278 -4.98 -56.98 -12.90
N ASN A 279 -5.45 -55.92 -12.22
CA ASN A 279 -5.34 -54.56 -12.75
C ASN A 279 -5.37 -53.53 -11.60
N THR A 280 -4.20 -53.27 -11.02
CA THR A 280 -4.02 -52.21 -10.02
C THR A 280 -3.91 -50.87 -10.72
N THR A 281 -5.01 -50.12 -10.77
CA THR A 281 -5.00 -48.68 -11.06
C THR A 281 -4.21 -47.94 -9.97
N PRO A 282 -3.28 -47.02 -10.29
CA PRO A 282 -2.55 -46.24 -9.27
C PRO A 282 -3.51 -45.45 -8.37
N PRO A 283 -3.20 -45.26 -7.07
CA PRO A 283 -4.08 -44.57 -6.14
C PRO A 283 -4.37 -43.13 -6.61
N ASP A 284 -5.66 -42.79 -6.69
CA ASP A 284 -6.13 -41.48 -7.15
C ASP A 284 -5.54 -40.36 -6.27
N LEU A 285 -4.87 -39.38 -6.89
CA LEU A 285 -4.15 -38.34 -6.14
C LEU A 285 -5.14 -37.52 -5.28
N PRO A 286 -4.80 -37.20 -4.02
CA PRO A 286 -5.60 -36.34 -3.17
C PRO A 286 -5.87 -34.98 -3.82
N SER A 287 -7.03 -34.37 -3.53
CA SER A 287 -7.50 -33.17 -4.23
C SER A 287 -6.50 -32.03 -4.22
N GLY A 288 -5.89 -31.77 -5.37
CA GLY A 288 -4.87 -30.75 -5.56
C GLY A 288 -4.84 -30.16 -6.96
N THR A 289 -3.70 -29.57 -7.28
CA THR A 289 -3.40 -28.94 -8.55
C THR A 289 -1.98 -29.29 -8.97
N THR A 290 -1.83 -29.69 -10.23
CA THR A 290 -0.52 -29.74 -10.87
C THR A 290 0.06 -28.33 -10.97
N ILE A 291 1.32 -28.19 -10.61
CA ILE A 291 2.10 -26.96 -10.68
C ILE A 291 3.29 -27.18 -11.61
N THR A 292 3.84 -26.11 -12.16
CA THR A 292 5.17 -26.18 -12.78
C THR A 292 6.15 -26.77 -11.79
N LYS A 293 7.11 -27.58 -12.24
CA LYS A 293 8.13 -28.17 -11.36
C LYS A 293 8.84 -27.05 -10.58
N VAL A 294 8.78 -27.11 -9.27
CA VAL A 294 9.47 -26.19 -8.35
C VAL A 294 10.22 -26.99 -7.30
N ASN A 295 11.35 -26.46 -6.84
CA ASN A 295 12.11 -27.00 -5.73
C ASN A 295 11.77 -26.28 -4.42
N TYR A 296 11.62 -27.04 -3.36
CA TYR A 296 11.45 -26.54 -2.00
C TYR A 296 12.44 -27.21 -1.05
N VAL A 297 12.78 -26.53 0.04
CA VAL A 297 13.71 -27.03 1.06
C VAL A 297 12.95 -27.34 2.34
N THR A 298 13.22 -28.49 2.93
CA THR A 298 12.65 -28.89 4.22
C THR A 298 13.25 -28.08 5.37
N THR A 299 12.42 -27.66 6.33
CA THR A 299 12.84 -26.87 7.50
C THR A 299 12.83 -27.65 8.81
N SER A 300 12.62 -28.96 8.73
CA SER A 300 12.68 -29.92 9.84
C SER A 300 12.78 -31.32 9.23
N ASN A 301 12.86 -32.36 10.05
CA ASN A 301 12.59 -33.70 9.57
C ASN A 301 11.09 -33.80 9.23
N LEU A 302 10.75 -34.20 7.99
CA LEU A 302 9.37 -34.32 7.50
C LEU A 302 9.00 -35.77 7.30
N ASN A 303 7.79 -36.11 7.71
CA ASN A 303 7.19 -37.39 7.36
C ASN A 303 6.71 -37.38 5.89
N LEU A 304 7.22 -38.33 5.08
CA LEU A 304 6.67 -38.69 3.79
C LEU A 304 5.46 -39.61 4.02
N ARG A 305 4.29 -39.17 3.58
CA ARG A 305 3.00 -39.79 3.87
C ARG A 305 2.35 -40.31 2.59
N ALA A 306 1.56 -41.38 2.67
CA ALA A 306 0.89 -41.94 1.49
C ALA A 306 -0.18 -41.01 0.92
N SER A 307 -0.75 -40.11 1.73
CA SER A 307 -1.75 -39.13 1.33
C SER A 307 -1.51 -37.78 2.01
N ASP A 308 -2.32 -36.77 1.67
CA ASP A 308 -2.22 -35.38 2.15
C ASP A 308 -2.72 -35.18 3.59
N SER A 309 -2.52 -36.18 4.44
CA SER A 309 -2.91 -36.20 5.84
C SER A 309 -1.79 -36.73 6.73
N SER A 310 -1.63 -36.11 7.90
CA SER A 310 -0.69 -36.55 8.93
C SER A 310 -1.03 -37.92 9.51
N SER A 311 -2.29 -38.35 9.41
CA SER A 311 -2.78 -39.67 9.83
C SER A 311 -2.64 -40.77 8.77
N SER A 312 -2.23 -40.43 7.55
CA SER A 312 -2.03 -41.44 6.49
C SER A 312 -0.74 -42.24 6.71
N THR A 313 -0.62 -43.37 6.02
CA THR A 313 0.52 -44.28 6.15
C THR A 313 1.87 -43.56 6.02
N LEU A 314 2.77 -43.79 6.98
CA LEU A 314 4.16 -43.31 6.93
C LEU A 314 4.92 -44.12 5.89
N LEU A 315 5.44 -43.47 4.86
CA LEU A 315 6.27 -44.08 3.82
C LEU A 315 7.76 -43.94 4.11
N GLY A 316 8.14 -42.93 4.87
CA GLY A 316 9.51 -42.67 5.31
C GLY A 316 9.67 -41.25 5.87
N THR A 317 10.90 -40.90 6.23
CA THR A 317 11.23 -39.57 6.77
C THR A 317 12.23 -38.88 5.84
N VAL A 318 11.94 -37.63 5.49
CA VAL A 318 12.81 -36.75 4.72
C VAL A 318 13.59 -35.86 5.71
N PRO A 319 14.93 -35.88 5.70
CA PRO A 319 15.74 -35.05 6.59
C PRO A 319 15.52 -33.54 6.39
N GLU A 320 15.80 -32.75 7.43
CA GLU A 320 15.90 -31.29 7.34
C GLU A 320 16.96 -30.85 6.31
N GLY A 321 16.72 -29.72 5.63
CA GLY A 321 17.63 -29.17 4.62
C GLY A 321 17.59 -29.89 3.26
N THR A 322 16.78 -30.95 3.12
CA THR A 322 16.60 -31.69 1.88
C THR A 322 15.86 -30.84 0.85
N THR A 323 16.38 -30.81 -0.38
CA THR A 323 15.70 -30.18 -1.52
C THR A 323 14.78 -31.19 -2.20
N LEU A 324 13.49 -30.86 -2.28
CA LEU A 324 12.45 -31.68 -2.88
C LEU A 324 11.87 -30.97 -4.10
N SER A 325 11.88 -31.65 -5.24
CA SER A 325 11.10 -31.22 -6.41
C SER A 325 9.66 -31.68 -6.29
N THR A 326 8.74 -30.82 -6.70
CA THR A 326 7.31 -31.15 -6.75
C THR A 326 6.66 -30.55 -7.99
N THR A 327 5.73 -31.31 -8.56
CA THR A 327 4.85 -30.90 -9.67
C THR A 327 3.40 -30.91 -9.23
N TYR A 328 3.10 -31.19 -7.96
CA TYR A 328 1.73 -31.33 -7.48
C TYR A 328 1.56 -30.83 -6.04
N LYS A 329 0.56 -29.96 -5.84
CA LYS A 329 0.20 -29.40 -4.54
C LYS A 329 -1.25 -29.68 -4.23
N THR A 330 -1.55 -30.18 -3.04
CA THR A 330 -2.91 -30.45 -2.57
C THR A 330 -3.59 -29.17 -2.08
N THR A 331 -4.92 -29.19 -2.03
CA THR A 331 -5.73 -28.01 -1.66
C THR A 331 -5.52 -27.62 -0.19
N ASN A 332 -5.20 -28.59 0.67
CA ASN A 332 -4.87 -28.37 2.09
C ASN A 332 -3.38 -28.06 2.33
N GLY A 333 -2.59 -27.85 1.28
CA GLY A 333 -1.22 -27.33 1.38
C GLY A 333 -0.13 -28.38 1.59
N TRP A 334 -0.36 -29.64 1.24
CA TRP A 334 0.66 -30.69 1.10
C TRP A 334 1.19 -30.75 -0.33
N PHE A 335 2.36 -31.37 -0.50
CA PHE A 335 3.05 -31.45 -1.78
C PHE A 335 3.45 -32.88 -2.06
N GLN A 336 3.14 -33.35 -3.27
CA GLN A 336 3.62 -34.65 -3.72
C GLN A 336 5.09 -34.53 -4.09
N VAL A 337 5.91 -35.45 -3.58
CA VAL A 337 7.36 -35.50 -3.80
C VAL A 337 7.78 -36.95 -3.98
N THR A 338 8.92 -37.15 -4.64
CA THR A 338 9.60 -38.44 -4.69
C THR A 338 10.90 -38.32 -3.91
N TYR A 339 11.10 -39.18 -2.92
CA TYR A 339 12.30 -39.21 -2.08
C TYR A 339 12.70 -40.67 -1.83
N SER A 340 13.98 -41.00 -2.05
CA SER A 340 14.54 -42.36 -1.93
C SER A 340 13.68 -43.44 -2.63
N GLY A 341 13.26 -43.17 -3.88
CA GLY A 341 12.45 -44.09 -4.68
C GLY A 341 10.96 -44.17 -4.31
N LYS A 342 10.51 -43.52 -3.22
CA LYS A 342 9.12 -43.52 -2.78
C LYS A 342 8.43 -42.21 -3.16
N THR A 343 7.23 -42.32 -3.72
CA THR A 343 6.37 -41.17 -4.02
C THR A 343 5.29 -41.02 -2.97
N GLY A 344 5.20 -39.85 -2.36
CA GLY A 344 4.25 -39.55 -1.28
C GLY A 344 4.05 -38.04 -1.10
N PHE A 345 3.41 -37.65 -0.01
CA PHE A 345 3.06 -36.28 0.31
C PHE A 345 3.80 -35.80 1.56
N VAL A 346 4.27 -34.55 1.52
CA VAL A 346 4.86 -33.85 2.65
C VAL A 346 4.09 -32.56 2.92
N SER A 347 4.01 -32.14 4.19
CA SER A 347 3.27 -30.92 4.55
C SER A 347 4.05 -29.67 4.13
N GLY A 348 3.42 -28.79 3.37
CA GLY A 348 4.00 -27.50 2.98
C GLY A 348 4.23 -26.54 4.14
N ASN A 349 3.78 -26.87 5.35
CA ASN A 349 4.07 -26.05 6.52
C ASN A 349 5.54 -26.06 6.92
N TYR A 350 6.26 -27.12 6.52
CA TYR A 350 7.69 -27.33 6.79
C TYR A 350 8.54 -27.20 5.52
N LEU A 351 8.01 -26.52 4.51
CA LEU A 351 8.70 -26.25 3.25
C LEU A 351 8.88 -24.75 3.07
N VAL A 352 10.06 -24.36 2.61
CA VAL A 352 10.37 -22.99 2.17
C VAL A 352 10.89 -23.01 0.73
N THR A 353 10.84 -21.85 0.06
CA THR A 353 11.51 -21.67 -1.23
C THR A 353 13.02 -21.75 -1.07
N GLU A 354 13.72 -22.13 -2.14
CA GLU A 354 15.19 -22.08 -2.18
C GLU A 354 15.72 -20.67 -1.84
N ALA A 355 15.04 -19.62 -2.29
CA ALA A 355 15.39 -18.24 -1.95
C ALA A 355 15.30 -17.95 -0.43
N ASN A 356 14.28 -18.49 0.26
CA ASN A 356 14.16 -18.34 1.70
C ASN A 356 15.20 -19.18 2.43
N ALA A 357 15.50 -20.40 1.97
CA ALA A 357 16.56 -21.23 2.53
C ALA A 357 17.94 -20.56 2.39
N ALA A 358 18.25 -20.01 1.21
CA ALA A 358 19.48 -19.25 0.98
C ALA A 358 19.55 -18.00 1.85
N LYS A 359 18.43 -17.28 2.02
CA LYS A 359 18.34 -16.11 2.91
C LYS A 359 18.66 -16.47 4.36
N ILE A 360 18.13 -17.58 4.88
CA ILE A 360 18.43 -18.07 6.24
C ILE A 360 19.92 -18.35 6.38
N LYS A 361 20.49 -19.16 5.47
CA LYS A 361 21.93 -19.48 5.47
C LYS A 361 22.81 -18.24 5.41
N SER A 362 22.48 -17.28 4.56
CA SER A 362 23.23 -16.02 4.41
C SER A 362 23.23 -15.19 5.69
N TYR A 363 22.15 -15.23 6.46
CA TYR A 363 22.05 -14.52 7.73
C TYR A 363 22.75 -15.23 8.87
N GLU A 364 22.64 -16.56 8.92
CA GLU A 364 23.21 -17.34 10.02
C GLU A 364 24.73 -17.49 9.89
N SER A 365 25.25 -17.47 8.67
CA SER A 365 26.69 -17.43 8.41
C SER A 365 27.33 -16.04 8.57
N ASN A 366 26.54 -14.96 8.61
CA ASN A 366 27.05 -13.59 8.72
C ASN A 366 26.14 -12.74 9.63
N GLN A 367 26.52 -12.68 10.91
CA GLN A 367 25.84 -11.87 11.92
C GLN A 367 26.28 -10.40 11.91
N ASP A 368 27.33 -10.05 11.16
CA ASP A 368 27.88 -8.69 11.04
C ASP A 368 27.03 -7.83 10.09
N HIS A 369 25.76 -7.65 10.46
CA HIS A 369 24.77 -6.93 9.67
C HIS A 369 23.80 -6.18 10.58
N TYR A 370 23.33 -5.01 10.14
CA TYR A 370 22.34 -4.20 10.88
C TYR A 370 21.01 -4.91 11.19
N ILE A 371 20.77 -6.06 10.56
CA ILE A 371 19.57 -6.83 10.81
C ILE A 371 19.60 -7.51 12.19
N PHE A 372 20.80 -7.69 12.76
CA PHE A 372 21.07 -8.31 14.07
C PHE A 372 21.62 -7.36 15.13
N LEU A 373 21.96 -6.11 14.76
CA LEU A 373 22.43 -5.12 15.73
C LEU A 373 21.37 -4.89 16.81
N ASP A 374 21.75 -4.99 18.09
CA ASP A 374 20.88 -4.67 19.21
C ASP A 374 20.54 -3.17 19.20
N LEU A 375 19.28 -2.85 18.93
CA LEU A 375 18.77 -1.50 18.75
C LEU A 375 18.59 -0.74 20.07
N ARG A 376 19.04 -1.29 21.19
CA ARG A 376 19.13 -0.62 22.49
C ARG A 376 20.52 -0.03 22.74
N THR A 377 21.47 -0.25 21.84
CA THR A 377 22.83 0.29 21.91
C THR A 377 22.90 1.69 21.32
N LYS A 378 23.86 2.51 21.79
CA LYS A 378 24.05 3.87 21.31
C LYS A 378 24.80 3.85 19.97
N SER A 379 24.16 4.36 18.92
CA SER A 379 24.78 4.51 17.61
C SER A 379 25.86 5.59 17.61
N SER A 380 26.90 5.37 16.81
CA SER A 380 27.95 6.33 16.48
C SER A 380 27.59 7.31 15.35
N VAL A 381 26.38 7.19 14.77
CA VAL A 381 25.92 8.10 13.71
C VAL A 381 25.81 9.54 14.21
N THR A 382 26.23 10.49 13.37
CA THR A 382 26.11 11.93 13.62
C THR A 382 24.83 12.51 13.00
N ALA A 383 24.34 13.62 13.55
CA ALA A 383 23.20 14.35 12.99
C ALA A 383 23.46 14.74 11.51
N ALA A 384 24.69 15.16 11.21
CA ALA A 384 25.11 15.54 9.86
C ALA A 384 25.03 14.37 8.87
N GLN A 385 25.37 13.14 9.27
CA GLN A 385 25.23 11.96 8.41
C GLN A 385 23.76 11.64 8.12
N ILE A 386 22.89 11.73 9.13
CA ILE A 386 21.44 11.54 8.98
C ILE A 386 20.89 12.59 8.01
N ASP A 387 21.18 13.87 8.25
CA ASP A 387 20.69 14.97 7.44
C ASP A 387 21.21 14.91 6.00
N ALA A 388 22.48 14.58 5.81
CA ALA A 388 23.07 14.41 4.48
C ALA A 388 22.40 13.28 3.70
N TYR A 389 22.04 12.17 4.36
CA TYR A 389 21.33 11.07 3.72
C TYR A 389 19.90 11.46 3.34
N ILE A 390 19.16 12.14 4.22
CA ILE A 390 17.81 12.63 3.95
C ILE A 390 17.82 13.63 2.79
N ALA A 391 18.78 14.55 2.77
CA ALA A 391 18.92 15.58 1.75
C ALA A 391 19.13 15.04 0.33
N LYS A 392 19.57 13.77 0.16
CA LYS A 392 19.65 13.11 -1.16
C LYS A 392 18.27 12.93 -1.81
N SER A 393 17.21 12.84 -1.02
CA SER A 393 15.86 12.49 -1.48
C SER A 393 14.78 13.50 -1.06
N ALA A 394 15.12 14.49 -0.24
CA ALA A 394 14.21 15.44 0.37
C ALA A 394 14.83 16.83 0.49
N THR A 395 13.98 17.86 0.58
CA THR A 395 14.34 19.27 0.73
C THR A 395 13.51 19.87 1.86
N SER A 396 13.93 21.01 2.39
CA SER A 396 13.19 21.73 3.44
C SER A 396 11.75 22.07 3.08
N THR A 397 11.40 22.19 1.79
CA THR A 397 10.05 22.55 1.34
C THR A 397 9.13 21.36 1.10
N ASN A 398 9.65 20.13 1.08
CA ASN A 398 8.86 18.94 0.74
C ASN A 398 9.00 17.78 1.73
N SER A 399 9.71 17.99 2.84
CA SER A 399 9.89 16.99 3.89
C SER A 399 9.95 17.61 5.27
N VAL A 400 9.23 17.00 6.21
CA VAL A 400 9.33 17.34 7.64
C VAL A 400 10.57 16.73 8.32
N LEU A 401 11.28 15.81 7.67
CA LEU A 401 12.51 15.20 8.21
C LEU A 401 13.80 15.93 7.81
N HIS A 402 13.72 16.87 6.86
CA HIS A 402 14.91 17.59 6.42
C HIS A 402 15.48 18.45 7.56
N GLY A 403 16.74 18.20 7.95
CA GLY A 403 17.41 18.92 9.04
C GLY A 403 16.99 18.47 10.45
N GLN A 404 16.39 17.28 10.58
CA GLN A 404 15.93 16.73 11.86
C GLN A 404 16.92 15.74 12.49
N GLY A 405 18.14 15.59 11.96
CA GLY A 405 19.14 14.64 12.46
C GLY A 405 19.41 14.80 13.96
N ALA A 406 19.58 16.04 14.44
CA ALA A 406 19.78 16.32 15.86
C ALA A 406 18.55 15.96 16.72
N THR A 407 17.35 16.23 16.22
CA THR A 407 16.08 15.88 16.91
C THR A 407 15.93 14.37 17.05
N ILE A 408 16.32 13.61 16.02
CA ILE A 408 16.29 12.15 16.04
C ILE A 408 17.28 11.61 17.06
N ILE A 409 18.53 12.11 17.09
CA ILE A 409 19.53 11.70 18.07
C ILE A 409 19.05 12.00 19.49
N ALA A 410 18.56 13.21 19.75
CA ALA A 410 18.08 13.59 21.09
C ALA A 410 16.94 12.68 21.58
N ALA A 411 15.98 12.34 20.71
CA ALA A 411 14.89 11.42 21.06
C ALA A 411 15.42 9.99 21.29
N ALA A 412 16.35 9.53 20.44
CA ALA A 412 16.97 8.22 20.56
C ALA A 412 17.72 8.07 21.89
N GLU A 413 18.53 9.06 22.26
CA GLU A 413 19.25 9.10 23.53
C GLU A 413 18.30 9.15 24.73
N LYS A 414 17.26 9.99 24.68
CA LYS A 414 16.24 10.12 25.74
C LYS A 414 15.57 8.79 26.09
N TYR A 415 15.31 7.93 25.10
CA TYR A 415 14.61 6.66 25.31
C TYR A 415 15.50 5.42 25.21
N GLY A 416 16.81 5.58 25.03
CA GLY A 416 17.75 4.46 24.91
C GLY A 416 17.48 3.57 23.69
N VAL A 417 17.20 4.18 22.54
CA VAL A 417 17.02 3.53 21.24
C VAL A 417 18.19 3.90 20.31
N ASN A 418 18.61 2.99 19.44
CA ASN A 418 19.66 3.24 18.47
C ASN A 418 19.21 4.33 17.46
N ALA A 419 19.94 5.46 17.42
CA ALA A 419 19.57 6.64 16.63
C ALA A 419 19.58 6.38 15.11
N LEU A 420 20.51 5.56 14.62
CA LEU A 420 20.60 5.19 13.22
C LEU A 420 19.36 4.40 12.77
N TYR A 421 18.90 3.47 13.62
CA TYR A 421 17.65 2.75 13.40
C TYR A 421 16.45 3.70 13.42
N LEU A 422 16.33 4.58 14.42
CA LEU A 422 15.20 5.50 14.53
C LEU A 422 15.10 6.40 13.28
N ALA A 423 16.23 6.91 12.78
CA ALA A 423 16.29 7.65 11.53
C ALA A 423 15.86 6.81 10.32
N ALA A 424 16.43 5.61 10.16
CA ALA A 424 16.12 4.70 9.05
C ALA A 424 14.64 4.31 9.03
N HIS A 425 14.07 4.06 10.20
CA HIS A 425 12.68 3.70 10.38
C HIS A 425 11.76 4.87 10.02
N ALA A 426 12.03 6.07 10.55
CA ALA A 426 11.32 7.29 10.19
C ALA A 426 11.36 7.56 8.67
N ILE A 427 12.53 7.41 8.04
CA ILE A 427 12.71 7.59 6.59
C ILE A 427 11.84 6.60 5.81
N HIS A 428 11.88 5.33 6.18
CA HIS A 428 11.18 4.26 5.47
C HIS A 428 9.66 4.46 5.50
N GLU A 429 9.10 4.67 6.68
CA GLU A 429 7.65 4.72 6.89
C GLU A 429 7.01 6.00 6.30
N SER A 430 7.79 7.07 6.19
CA SER A 430 7.30 8.39 5.75
C SER A 430 7.71 8.78 4.33
N ASN A 431 8.45 7.91 3.62
CA ASN A 431 9.13 8.25 2.36
C ASN A 431 9.98 9.52 2.53
N TYR A 432 10.98 9.47 3.42
CA TYR A 432 11.86 10.60 3.76
C TYR A 432 11.10 11.83 4.29
N GLY A 433 10.00 11.66 5.01
CA GLY A 433 9.18 12.73 5.57
C GLY A 433 8.27 13.43 4.55
N LYS A 434 8.17 12.90 3.33
CA LYS A 434 7.47 13.55 2.20
C LYS A 434 6.01 13.12 2.05
N SER A 435 5.57 12.08 2.78
CA SER A 435 4.19 11.61 2.66
C SER A 435 3.23 12.75 2.99
N THR A 436 2.07 12.76 2.34
CA THR A 436 1.01 13.76 2.58
C THR A 436 0.64 13.86 4.06
N ILE A 437 0.59 12.73 4.75
CA ILE A 437 0.27 12.66 6.18
C ILE A 437 1.42 13.21 7.03
N SER A 438 2.67 12.90 6.69
CA SER A 438 3.84 13.44 7.39
C SER A 438 3.90 14.96 7.28
N MET A 439 3.70 15.50 6.08
CA MET A 439 3.72 16.94 5.82
C MET A 439 2.58 17.70 6.50
N ALA A 440 1.37 17.12 6.50
CA ALA A 440 0.19 17.82 7.01
C ALA A 440 -0.03 17.65 8.52
N LYS A 441 0.45 16.54 9.08
CA LYS A 441 0.09 16.09 10.43
C LYS A 441 1.28 15.76 11.31
N ASN A 442 2.50 16.00 10.84
CA ASN A 442 3.74 15.60 11.51
C ASN A 442 3.75 14.13 11.89
N ASN A 443 3.12 13.27 11.08
CA ASN A 443 2.93 11.86 11.38
C ASN A 443 3.73 11.02 10.37
N LEU A 444 4.90 10.55 10.80
CA LEU A 444 5.84 9.82 9.95
C LEU A 444 5.39 8.38 9.66
N PHE A 445 4.57 7.81 10.53
CA PHE A 445 4.25 6.37 10.53
C PHE A 445 2.81 6.09 10.10
N GLY A 446 2.07 7.12 9.67
CA GLY A 446 0.68 6.97 9.24
C GLY A 446 -0.26 6.47 10.33
N PHE A 447 0.04 6.70 11.62
CA PHE A 447 -0.84 6.28 12.71
C PHE A 447 -2.26 6.83 12.52
N GLY A 448 -3.27 5.98 12.67
CA GLY A 448 -4.68 6.34 12.47
C GLY A 448 -5.12 6.46 11.00
N ALA A 449 -4.23 6.26 10.02
CA ALA A 449 -4.60 6.29 8.61
C ALA A 449 -5.37 5.02 8.22
N TYR A 450 -6.68 5.14 8.06
CA TYR A 450 -7.54 4.03 7.63
C TYR A 450 -7.79 4.04 6.13
N ASP A 451 -7.97 2.88 5.50
CA ASP A 451 -8.24 2.78 4.05
C ASP A 451 -9.41 3.65 3.57
N LEU A 452 -10.46 3.79 4.38
CA LEU A 452 -11.63 4.60 4.05
C LEU A 452 -11.43 6.10 4.30
N ALA A 453 -10.61 6.47 5.29
CA ALA A 453 -10.36 7.84 5.71
C ALA A 453 -8.86 8.07 6.00
N PRO A 454 -7.97 7.92 5.00
CA PRO A 454 -6.54 7.84 5.26
C PRO A 454 -5.96 9.17 5.76
N PHE A 455 -6.48 10.30 5.27
CA PHE A 455 -6.04 11.61 5.70
C PHE A 455 -6.72 12.04 7.00
N VAL A 456 -8.05 12.12 7.01
CA VAL A 456 -8.80 12.58 8.19
C VAL A 456 -8.57 11.65 9.39
N GLY A 457 -8.55 10.34 9.18
CA GLY A 457 -8.30 9.35 10.25
C GLY A 457 -6.94 9.52 10.94
N ALA A 458 -5.92 9.95 10.18
CA ALA A 458 -4.56 10.01 10.66
C ALA A 458 -4.41 10.96 11.87
N VAL A 459 -3.64 10.48 12.85
CA VAL A 459 -3.25 11.19 14.06
C VAL A 459 -2.47 12.44 13.69
N LYS A 460 -2.80 13.56 14.32
CA LYS A 460 -2.09 14.82 14.18
C LYS A 460 -1.18 15.07 15.38
N TYR A 461 0.10 15.29 15.11
CA TYR A 461 1.09 15.68 16.11
C TYR A 461 1.35 17.19 16.01
N SER A 462 1.55 17.82 17.17
CA SER A 462 1.83 19.26 17.28
C SER A 462 3.12 19.64 16.54
N THR A 463 4.15 18.79 16.62
CA THR A 463 5.44 19.00 15.98
C THR A 463 5.99 17.67 15.47
N ILE A 464 6.97 17.74 14.56
CA ILE A 464 7.69 16.53 14.14
C ILE A 464 8.49 15.90 15.29
N LYS A 465 9.04 16.72 16.20
CA LYS A 465 9.73 16.28 17.41
C LYS A 465 8.84 15.39 18.28
N SER A 466 7.58 15.79 18.52
CA SER A 466 6.68 14.99 19.36
C SER A 466 6.31 13.65 18.73
N ASN A 467 6.25 13.57 17.39
CA ASN A 467 6.09 12.28 16.72
C ASN A 467 7.35 11.40 16.83
N ILE A 468 8.55 11.96 16.65
CA ILE A 468 9.80 11.21 16.77
C ILE A 468 9.97 10.68 18.20
N GLU A 469 9.70 11.49 19.22
CA GLU A 469 9.74 11.07 20.63
C GLU A 469 8.71 9.98 20.93
N PHE A 470 7.47 10.13 20.46
CA PHE A 470 6.43 9.12 20.63
C PHE A 470 6.86 7.76 20.09
N ILE A 471 7.48 7.73 18.91
CA ILE A 471 7.90 6.47 18.27
C ILE A 471 9.10 5.86 18.99
N ALA A 472 10.09 6.66 19.36
CA ALA A 472 11.23 6.18 20.14
C ALA A 472 10.75 5.52 21.44
N GLN A 473 9.84 6.17 22.17
CA GLN A 473 9.26 5.64 23.39
C GLN A 473 8.44 4.37 23.15
N GLU A 474 7.55 4.35 22.15
CA GLU A 474 6.71 3.17 21.84
C GLU A 474 7.56 1.97 21.41
N MET A 475 8.60 2.16 20.59
CA MET A 475 9.49 1.06 20.18
C MET A 475 10.27 0.50 21.37
N LYS A 476 10.78 1.38 22.25
CA LYS A 476 11.50 0.96 23.45
C LYS A 476 10.60 0.21 24.42
N ALA A 477 9.39 0.72 24.69
CA ALA A 477 8.45 0.14 25.64
C ALA A 477 7.84 -1.20 25.16
N THR A 478 7.89 -1.47 23.85
CA THR A 478 7.25 -2.64 23.23
C THR A 478 8.24 -3.59 22.56
N TYR A 479 8.65 -3.33 21.32
CA TYR A 479 9.45 -4.25 20.52
C TYR A 479 10.86 -4.51 21.07
N LEU A 480 11.43 -3.56 21.80
CA LEU A 480 12.77 -3.67 22.39
C LEU A 480 12.74 -4.03 23.89
N ASN A 481 11.57 -4.31 24.45
CA ASN A 481 11.37 -4.65 25.85
C ASN A 481 11.18 -6.17 26.03
N PRO A 482 12.12 -6.90 26.66
CA PRO A 482 12.02 -8.34 26.88
C PRO A 482 10.74 -8.83 27.58
N SER A 483 10.09 -7.97 28.39
CA SER A 483 8.85 -8.31 29.10
C SER A 483 7.58 -8.08 28.27
N ASN A 484 7.67 -7.54 27.05
CA ASN A 484 6.52 -7.26 26.20
C ASN A 484 6.24 -8.43 25.24
N TRP A 485 4.98 -8.75 24.99
CA TRP A 485 4.59 -9.83 24.06
C TRP A 485 5.09 -9.64 22.61
N LYS A 486 5.38 -8.39 22.21
CA LYS A 486 5.95 -8.08 20.88
C LYS A 486 7.44 -8.41 20.77
N TYR A 487 8.10 -8.74 21.87
CA TYR A 487 9.53 -9.00 21.89
C TYR A 487 9.88 -10.33 21.24
N LYS A 488 10.70 -10.26 20.19
CA LYS A 488 11.29 -11.43 19.49
C LYS A 488 12.79 -11.23 19.23
N GLY A 489 13.43 -10.41 20.06
CA GLY A 489 14.80 -9.92 19.91
C GLY A 489 14.82 -8.41 19.65
N ALA A 490 15.77 -7.72 20.28
CA ALA A 490 15.91 -6.26 20.22
C ALA A 490 16.56 -5.74 18.92
N TYR A 491 16.40 -6.44 17.80
CA TYR A 491 17.02 -6.15 16.51
C TYR A 491 15.99 -6.22 15.38
N LEU A 492 16.29 -5.67 14.20
CA LEU A 492 15.34 -5.59 13.09
C LEU A 492 14.76 -6.96 12.70
N GLY A 493 15.64 -7.93 12.48
CA GLY A 493 15.29 -9.30 12.15
C GLY A 493 14.51 -9.46 10.84
N TYR A 494 13.92 -10.63 10.68
CA TYR A 494 13.26 -11.05 9.44
C TYR A 494 12.13 -12.05 9.70
N THR A 495 11.22 -12.13 8.74
CA THR A 495 10.10 -13.07 8.75
C THR A 495 10.27 -14.08 7.62
N ILE A 496 10.35 -15.36 7.95
CA ILE A 496 10.33 -16.47 7.00
C ILE A 496 8.92 -17.00 6.89
N LYS A 497 8.44 -17.17 5.66
CA LYS A 497 7.15 -17.77 5.37
C LYS A 497 7.36 -19.11 4.66
N ASN A 498 6.54 -20.08 5.03
CA ASN A 498 6.47 -21.34 4.31
C ASN A 498 5.84 -21.14 2.92
N VAL A 499 5.84 -22.18 2.11
CA VAL A 499 5.27 -22.18 0.75
C VAL A 499 3.74 -21.98 0.71
N ASN A 500 3.08 -22.01 1.87
CA ASN A 500 1.66 -21.66 2.02
C ASN A 500 1.44 -20.19 2.41
N GLY A 501 2.51 -19.41 2.64
CA GLY A 501 2.45 -17.99 2.99
C GLY A 501 2.28 -17.73 4.48
N THR A 502 2.25 -18.77 5.32
CA THR A 502 2.21 -18.65 6.79
C THR A 502 3.62 -18.43 7.31
N ARG A 503 3.78 -17.55 8.31
CA ARG A 503 5.07 -17.35 9.00
C ARG A 503 5.48 -18.64 9.70
N ILE A 504 6.76 -19.02 9.58
CA ILE A 504 7.36 -20.08 10.38
C ILE A 504 8.01 -19.37 11.58
N ASP A 505 7.39 -19.50 12.75
CA ASP A 505 7.81 -18.76 13.94
C ASP A 505 9.23 -19.14 14.40
N SER A 506 9.61 -20.43 14.34
CA SER A 506 10.95 -20.90 14.70
C SER A 506 12.08 -20.35 13.83
N LEU A 507 11.76 -19.91 12.60
CA LEU A 507 12.73 -19.34 11.65
C LEU A 507 12.62 -17.83 11.51
N SER A 508 11.73 -17.19 12.28
CA SER A 508 11.49 -15.75 12.23
C SER A 508 11.96 -15.11 13.53
N LYS A 509 12.59 -13.94 13.44
CA LYS A 509 13.25 -13.31 14.59
C LYS A 509 13.23 -11.78 14.48
N GLY A 510 13.43 -11.11 15.60
CA GLY A 510 13.48 -9.66 15.74
C GLY A 510 12.14 -8.94 15.54
N MET A 511 12.20 -7.61 15.42
CA MET A 511 11.04 -6.74 15.28
C MET A 511 10.14 -7.12 14.11
N ASN A 512 10.71 -7.54 12.98
CA ASN A 512 9.98 -7.90 11.77
C ASN A 512 9.00 -9.08 11.97
N PHE A 513 9.13 -9.84 13.06
CA PHE A 513 8.19 -10.91 13.41
C PHE A 513 6.75 -10.38 13.55
N TYR A 514 6.55 -9.28 14.28
CA TYR A 514 5.23 -8.68 14.54
C TYR A 514 5.05 -7.29 13.94
N TYR A 515 6.14 -6.60 13.55
CA TYR A 515 6.06 -5.21 13.11
C TYR A 515 5.42 -5.08 11.72
N ALA A 516 5.90 -5.88 10.75
CA ALA A 516 5.48 -5.78 9.37
C ALA A 516 5.03 -7.12 8.79
N SER A 517 4.04 -7.06 7.90
CA SER A 517 3.66 -8.22 7.09
C SER A 517 4.67 -8.49 5.96
N ASP A 518 5.50 -7.50 5.62
CA ASP A 518 6.58 -7.59 4.64
C ASP A 518 7.81 -8.29 5.23
N SER A 519 8.10 -9.50 4.75
CA SER A 519 9.27 -10.30 5.12
C SER A 519 10.62 -9.62 4.86
N ASN A 520 10.66 -8.53 4.09
CA ASN A 520 11.86 -7.76 3.78
C ASN A 520 11.93 -6.39 4.48
N TRP A 521 10.99 -6.05 5.35
CA TRP A 521 11.01 -4.78 6.09
C TRP A 521 12.35 -4.54 6.80
N GLY A 522 12.85 -5.52 7.55
CA GLY A 522 14.15 -5.40 8.24
C GLY A 522 15.33 -5.11 7.30
N ASN A 523 15.34 -5.68 6.09
CA ASN A 523 16.36 -5.37 5.07
C ASN A 523 16.22 -3.95 4.54
N ALA A 524 14.99 -3.48 4.34
CA ALA A 524 14.75 -2.13 3.86
C ALA A 524 15.22 -1.09 4.88
N ILE A 525 14.96 -1.32 6.18
CA ILE A 525 15.50 -0.48 7.26
C ILE A 525 17.03 -0.57 7.31
N ALA A 526 17.61 -1.78 7.30
CA ALA A 526 19.06 -1.97 7.31
C ALA A 526 19.77 -1.31 6.11
N SER A 527 19.11 -1.25 4.95
CA SER A 527 19.63 -0.57 3.76
C SER A 527 19.71 0.95 3.97
N HIS A 528 18.70 1.56 4.62
CA HIS A 528 18.77 2.96 5.02
C HIS A 528 19.86 3.21 6.07
N MET A 529 19.98 2.33 7.07
CA MET A 529 21.06 2.39 8.07
C MET A 529 22.43 2.37 7.40
N THR A 530 22.68 1.40 6.52
CA THR A 530 23.94 1.28 5.75
C THR A 530 24.23 2.51 4.90
N GLY A 531 23.19 3.12 4.31
CA GLY A 531 23.33 4.33 3.49
C GLY A 531 23.71 5.58 4.28
N MET A 532 23.42 5.62 5.59
CA MET A 532 23.82 6.69 6.52
C MET A 532 25.19 6.41 7.15
N LEU A 533 25.43 5.18 7.59
CA LEU A 533 26.67 4.73 8.21
C LEU A 533 26.91 3.25 7.88
N SER A 534 28.06 2.90 7.29
CA SER A 534 28.38 1.49 7.01
C SER A 534 28.48 0.67 8.29
N TYR A 535 28.08 -0.60 8.25
CA TYR A 535 28.11 -1.47 9.43
C TYR A 535 29.52 -1.58 10.02
N SER A 536 30.57 -1.59 9.20
CA SER A 536 31.98 -1.59 9.63
C SER A 536 32.31 -0.44 10.59
N ASN A 537 31.66 0.72 10.41
CA ASN A 537 31.97 1.95 11.14
C ASN A 537 31.02 2.20 12.32
N GLU A 538 30.07 1.29 12.58
CA GLU A 538 29.13 1.43 13.68
C GLU A 538 29.78 1.06 15.02
N GLY A 539 30.09 2.05 15.85
CA GLY A 539 30.63 1.86 17.20
C GLY A 539 29.68 1.14 18.17
N ALA A 540 28.40 0.97 17.83
CA ALA A 540 27.42 0.29 18.68
C ALA A 540 27.62 -1.23 18.81
N LYS A 541 28.37 -1.85 17.89
CA LYS A 541 28.55 -3.32 17.80
C LYS A 541 29.07 -3.98 19.08
N ASN A 542 29.87 -3.26 19.87
CA ASN A 542 30.52 -3.75 21.08
C ASN A 542 30.00 -3.05 22.36
N GLN A 543 28.89 -2.30 22.26
CA GLN A 543 28.36 -1.56 23.40
C GLN A 543 27.32 -2.36 24.16
N ALA A 544 27.25 -2.14 25.48
CA ALA A 544 26.20 -2.68 26.31
C ALA A 544 24.83 -2.11 25.91
N ALA A 545 23.81 -2.99 25.89
CA ALA A 545 22.44 -2.59 25.63
C ALA A 545 21.90 -1.74 26.79
N ASN A 546 21.20 -0.64 26.47
CA ASN A 546 20.40 0.07 27.46
C ASN A 546 19.19 -0.81 27.85
N THR A 547 19.13 -1.26 29.10
CA THR A 547 18.06 -2.13 29.62
C THR A 547 16.90 -1.38 30.27
N THR A 548 17.01 -0.05 30.44
CA THR A 548 15.94 0.78 30.99
C THR A 548 14.74 0.81 30.06
N VAL A 549 13.55 0.47 30.58
CA VAL A 549 12.30 0.44 29.81
C VAL A 549 11.39 1.59 30.27
N PRO A 550 11.05 2.55 29.39
CA PRO A 550 10.08 3.59 29.72
C PRO A 550 8.66 3.04 29.70
N SER A 551 7.73 3.74 30.34
CA SER A 551 6.30 3.50 30.12
C SER A 551 5.93 3.76 28.66
N ARG A 552 4.81 3.17 28.21
CA ARG A 552 4.28 3.47 26.87
C ARG A 552 3.83 4.94 26.80
N PRO A 553 4.05 5.62 25.67
CA PRO A 553 3.66 7.01 25.53
C PRO A 553 2.13 7.16 25.60
N ALA A 554 1.67 8.26 26.22
CA ALA A 554 0.27 8.64 26.18
C ALA A 554 -0.16 8.96 24.73
N TYR A 555 -1.44 8.74 24.43
CA TYR A 555 -1.96 9.02 23.09
C TYR A 555 -1.94 10.54 22.81
N PRO A 556 -1.49 11.01 21.63
CA PRO A 556 -1.33 12.44 21.37
C PRO A 556 -2.67 13.21 21.35
N SER A 557 -2.73 14.40 21.96
CA SER A 557 -3.96 15.18 22.20
C SER A 557 -4.43 16.10 21.04
N GLY A 558 -3.95 15.90 19.81
CA GLY A 558 -4.28 16.73 18.64
C GLY A 558 -5.69 16.53 18.06
N LYS A 559 -6.10 17.46 17.18
CA LYS A 559 -7.36 17.41 16.43
C LYS A 559 -7.27 18.04 15.04
N ASP A 560 -8.16 17.61 14.16
CA ASP A 560 -8.53 18.33 12.95
C ASP A 560 -9.73 19.23 13.24
N VAL A 561 -9.71 20.45 12.73
CA VAL A 561 -10.81 21.41 12.79
C VAL A 561 -11.32 21.60 11.37
N PHE A 562 -12.64 21.52 11.20
CA PHE A 562 -13.30 21.69 9.91
C PHE A 562 -14.07 23.02 9.87
N PRO A 563 -14.35 23.56 8.67
CA PRO A 563 -15.27 24.69 8.54
C PRO A 563 -16.62 24.42 9.22
N THR A 564 -17.25 25.43 9.80
CA THR A 564 -18.46 25.23 10.60
C THR A 564 -19.67 24.77 9.77
N GLY A 565 -19.69 25.03 8.46
CA GLY A 565 -20.74 24.61 7.54
C GLY A 565 -20.55 23.23 6.92
N ILE A 566 -19.66 22.39 7.44
CA ILE A 566 -19.53 21.00 6.94
C ILE A 566 -20.74 20.19 7.33
N ILE A 567 -21.52 19.75 6.33
CA ILE A 567 -22.76 18.99 6.45
C ILE A 567 -22.46 17.50 6.34
N ALA A 568 -22.97 16.74 7.31
CA ALA A 568 -23.00 15.28 7.28
C ALA A 568 -24.45 14.78 7.38
N VAL A 569 -24.71 13.62 6.77
CA VAL A 569 -26.00 12.92 6.87
C VAL A 569 -25.78 11.61 7.61
N ALA A 570 -26.57 11.37 8.65
CA ALA A 570 -26.52 10.16 9.45
C ALA A 570 -27.03 8.95 8.64
N LYS A 571 -26.28 7.84 8.66
CA LYS A 571 -26.65 6.53 8.08
C LYS A 571 -27.11 5.53 9.14
N ALA A 572 -26.88 5.84 10.41
CA ALA A 572 -27.35 5.13 11.58
C ALA A 572 -27.70 6.13 12.69
N ASN A 573 -28.38 5.68 13.75
CA ASN A 573 -28.58 6.51 14.93
C ASN A 573 -27.24 6.77 15.64
N ILE A 574 -26.95 8.02 15.97
CA ILE A 574 -25.68 8.44 16.59
C ILE A 574 -25.99 9.06 17.94
N SER A 575 -25.55 8.39 19.02
CA SER A 575 -25.62 8.93 20.38
C SER A 575 -24.65 10.10 20.55
N LEU A 576 -25.15 11.15 21.18
CA LEU A 576 -24.43 12.39 21.47
C LEU A 576 -24.29 12.61 22.98
N TYR A 577 -23.17 13.20 23.36
CA TYR A 577 -22.79 13.44 24.75
C TYR A 577 -22.48 14.94 24.96
N SER A 578 -22.81 15.46 26.14
CA SER A 578 -22.55 16.86 26.51
C SER A 578 -21.07 17.13 26.81
N THR A 579 -20.35 16.13 27.31
CA THR A 579 -18.94 16.23 27.70
C THR A 579 -18.11 15.18 26.98
N LYS A 580 -17.04 15.62 26.29
CA LYS A 580 -16.10 14.72 25.62
C LYS A 580 -15.44 13.78 26.64
N GLY A 581 -15.36 12.49 26.31
CA GLY A 581 -14.74 11.48 27.18
C GLY A 581 -15.70 10.79 28.16
N SER A 582 -16.92 11.31 28.32
CA SER A 582 -17.98 10.64 29.08
C SER A 582 -19.02 10.03 28.15
N THR A 583 -19.38 8.77 28.41
CA THR A 583 -20.48 8.07 27.74
C THR A 583 -21.59 7.65 28.69
N SER A 584 -21.60 8.16 29.93
CA SER A 584 -22.54 7.73 30.98
C SER A 584 -23.99 8.10 30.69
N THR A 585 -24.22 9.24 30.03
CA THR A 585 -25.57 9.74 29.75
C THR A 585 -25.65 10.27 28.33
N VAL A 586 -26.57 9.72 27.54
CA VAL A 586 -26.86 10.21 26.18
C VAL A 586 -27.66 11.50 26.28
N ALA A 587 -27.08 12.61 25.83
CA ALA A 587 -27.68 13.94 25.90
C ALA A 587 -28.61 14.24 24.70
N ALA A 588 -28.36 13.60 23.56
CA ALA A 588 -29.20 13.66 22.37
C ALA A 588 -28.89 12.48 21.44
N THR A 589 -29.74 12.24 20.44
CA THR A 589 -29.47 11.26 19.38
C THR A 589 -29.75 11.89 18.02
N ILE A 590 -28.80 11.76 17.09
CA ILE A 590 -29.05 12.09 15.68
C ILE A 590 -29.70 10.86 15.05
N PRO A 591 -30.97 10.92 14.61
CA PRO A 591 -31.61 9.78 13.97
C PRO A 591 -31.03 9.55 12.58
N LYS A 592 -31.05 8.29 12.12
CA LYS A 592 -30.69 7.94 10.74
C LYS A 592 -31.47 8.82 9.75
N GLY A 593 -30.76 9.40 8.79
CA GLY A 593 -31.30 10.30 7.78
C GLY A 593 -31.19 11.79 8.14
N ALA A 594 -31.03 12.14 9.41
CA ALA A 594 -30.88 13.54 9.82
C ALA A 594 -29.54 14.13 9.40
N THR A 595 -29.54 15.45 9.21
CA THR A 595 -28.33 16.24 8.95
C THR A 595 -27.74 16.78 10.25
N PHE A 596 -26.43 16.97 10.26
CA PHE A 596 -25.69 17.60 11.35
C PHE A 596 -24.41 18.23 10.81
N ASN A 597 -23.79 19.14 11.56
CA ASN A 597 -22.49 19.67 11.20
C ASN A 597 -21.35 18.90 11.88
N LEU A 598 -20.33 18.55 11.10
CA LEU A 598 -19.10 17.94 11.60
C LEU A 598 -18.07 19.04 11.83
N LEU A 599 -17.69 19.28 13.09
CA LEU A 599 -16.84 20.42 13.45
C LEU A 599 -15.38 20.01 13.66
N GLU A 600 -15.14 18.92 14.38
CA GLU A 600 -13.78 18.50 14.73
C GLU A 600 -13.63 16.99 14.77
N LYS A 601 -12.39 16.53 14.54
CA LYS A 601 -11.97 15.15 14.77
C LYS A 601 -10.76 15.10 15.68
N TRP A 602 -10.94 14.58 16.88
CA TRP A 602 -9.90 14.39 17.87
C TRP A 602 -9.11 13.10 17.61
N ASN A 603 -7.85 13.11 17.99
CA ASN A 603 -6.95 11.96 17.83
C ASN A 603 -7.49 10.70 18.51
N ASP A 604 -8.08 10.83 19.71
CA ASP A 604 -8.70 9.77 20.49
C ASP A 604 -10.08 9.31 19.96
N TYR A 605 -10.35 9.56 18.68
CA TYR A 605 -11.53 9.13 17.92
C TYR A 605 -12.86 9.80 18.29
N TRP A 606 -12.84 10.78 19.18
CA TRP A 606 -14.01 11.63 19.41
C TRP A 606 -14.21 12.63 18.27
N LEU A 607 -15.47 12.88 17.93
CA LEU A 607 -15.90 13.91 17.00
C LEU A 607 -16.68 14.98 17.77
N THR A 608 -16.43 16.25 17.43
CA THR A 608 -17.27 17.38 17.84
C THR A 608 -18.27 17.65 16.71
N VAL A 609 -19.56 17.72 17.05
CA VAL A 609 -20.64 17.93 16.08
C VAL A 609 -21.61 19.01 16.54
N LYS A 610 -22.27 19.70 15.60
CA LYS A 610 -23.41 20.57 15.89
C LYS A 610 -24.69 19.90 15.42
N TYR A 611 -25.67 19.79 16.31
CA TYR A 611 -26.99 19.24 16.01
C TYR A 611 -28.06 20.06 16.72
N ASN A 612 -29.12 20.45 16.00
CA ASN A 612 -30.18 21.35 16.48
C ASN A 612 -29.66 22.61 17.20
N GLY A 613 -28.66 23.27 16.61
CA GLY A 613 -28.08 24.50 17.15
C GLY A 613 -27.06 24.31 18.28
N LYS A 614 -26.97 23.14 18.90
CA LYS A 614 -26.09 22.87 20.05
C LYS A 614 -24.89 21.98 19.68
N THR A 615 -23.76 22.21 20.35
CA THR A 615 -22.53 21.43 20.18
C THR A 615 -22.55 20.20 21.09
N TYR A 616 -22.14 19.06 20.54
CA TYR A 616 -22.05 17.78 21.23
C TYR A 616 -20.79 17.01 20.83
N TYR A 617 -20.54 15.92 21.56
CA TYR A 617 -19.45 14.99 21.30
C TYR A 617 -19.99 13.58 20.99
N THR A 618 -19.28 12.84 20.14
CA THR A 618 -19.56 11.41 19.92
C THR A 618 -18.30 10.63 19.59
N ASN A 619 -18.19 9.41 20.09
CA ASN A 619 -17.19 8.42 19.70
C ASN A 619 -17.81 7.23 18.95
N LYS A 620 -19.09 7.32 18.57
CA LYS A 620 -19.83 6.22 17.93
C LYS A 620 -19.38 5.96 16.49
N ILE A 621 -18.79 6.97 15.85
CA ILE A 621 -18.40 6.93 14.43
C ILE A 621 -16.93 6.50 14.33
N SER A 622 -16.70 5.23 14.01
CA SER A 622 -15.34 4.77 13.69
C SER A 622 -14.91 5.25 12.31
N LEU A 623 -13.74 5.89 12.19
CA LEU A 623 -13.21 6.34 10.90
C LEU A 623 -12.73 5.19 9.99
N SER A 624 -12.51 3.99 10.53
CA SER A 624 -12.22 2.79 9.73
C SER A 624 -13.45 2.27 8.97
N SER A 625 -14.65 2.71 9.36
CA SER A 625 -15.94 2.27 8.82
C SER A 625 -16.99 3.39 8.85
N TYR A 626 -16.56 4.66 8.72
CA TYR A 626 -17.44 5.82 8.94
C TYR A 626 -18.64 5.83 7.99
N ASN A 627 -18.49 5.22 6.82
CA ASN A 627 -19.51 5.11 5.79
C ASN A 627 -20.72 4.26 6.20
N ASN A 628 -20.63 3.55 7.34
CA ASN A 628 -21.77 2.89 7.99
C ASN A 628 -22.58 3.85 8.87
N TYR A 629 -21.97 4.95 9.32
CA TYR A 629 -22.56 5.88 10.29
C TYR A 629 -22.92 7.23 9.69
N MET A 630 -22.15 7.72 8.71
CA MET A 630 -22.40 9.03 8.10
C MET A 630 -21.89 9.11 6.65
N SER A 631 -22.36 10.13 5.93
CA SER A 631 -21.80 10.59 4.65
C SER A 631 -21.63 12.10 4.71
N VAL A 632 -20.39 12.59 4.59
CA VAL A 632 -20.07 14.02 4.56
C VAL A 632 -20.26 14.56 3.15
N LYS A 633 -20.96 15.68 3.03
CA LYS A 633 -21.46 16.19 1.75
C LYS A 633 -20.52 17.20 1.11
N ASN A 634 -19.88 18.05 1.90
CA ASN A 634 -19.21 19.24 1.39
C ASN A 634 -17.83 19.52 1.99
N LEU A 635 -17.20 18.53 2.60
CA LEU A 635 -15.81 18.66 3.04
C LEU A 635 -14.85 18.36 1.89
N ALA A 636 -13.96 19.29 1.62
CA ALA A 636 -12.81 19.08 0.75
C ALA A 636 -11.52 19.52 1.43
N ARG A 637 -10.40 19.06 0.88
CA ARG A 637 -9.07 19.45 1.30
C ARG A 637 -8.22 19.88 0.12
N VAL A 638 -7.42 20.92 0.33
CA VAL A 638 -6.51 21.49 -0.67
C VAL A 638 -5.25 20.65 -0.82
N THR A 639 -4.79 20.50 -2.07
CA THR A 639 -3.57 19.74 -2.42
C THR A 639 -2.47 20.59 -3.05
N ALA A 640 -2.81 21.74 -3.62
CA ALA A 640 -1.86 22.71 -4.15
C ALA A 640 -1.13 23.42 -3.00
N SER A 641 0.08 23.93 -3.27
CA SER A 641 0.85 24.72 -2.29
C SER A 641 0.14 26.02 -1.89
N SER A 642 -0.57 26.63 -2.84
CA SER A 642 -1.46 27.77 -2.66
C SER A 642 -2.50 27.70 -3.78
N LEU A 643 -3.78 27.86 -3.45
CA LEU A 643 -4.89 27.73 -4.38
C LEU A 643 -5.70 29.01 -4.41
N ASN A 644 -5.71 29.69 -5.56
CA ASN A 644 -6.52 30.89 -5.74
C ASN A 644 -8.01 30.54 -5.76
N VAL A 645 -8.78 31.29 -4.98
CA VAL A 645 -10.24 31.33 -5.01
C VAL A 645 -10.64 32.51 -5.89
N ARG A 646 -11.49 32.28 -6.88
CA ARG A 646 -11.81 33.27 -7.91
C ARG A 646 -13.29 33.65 -7.89
N SER A 647 -13.59 34.88 -8.31
CA SER A 647 -14.97 35.39 -8.40
C SER A 647 -15.85 34.62 -9.38
N SER A 648 -15.26 34.01 -10.41
CA SER A 648 -15.95 33.16 -11.39
C SER A 648 -15.23 31.83 -11.62
N ALA A 649 -15.93 30.85 -12.19
CA ALA A 649 -15.41 29.53 -12.55
C ALA A 649 -14.45 29.56 -13.76
N SER A 650 -13.48 30.47 -13.74
CA SER A 650 -12.53 30.71 -14.83
C SER A 650 -11.17 31.13 -14.26
N THR A 651 -10.10 30.80 -14.97
CA THR A 651 -8.74 31.27 -14.62
C THR A 651 -8.57 32.77 -14.82
N THR A 652 -9.46 33.43 -15.56
CA THR A 652 -9.49 34.89 -15.76
C THR A 652 -10.29 35.62 -14.69
N GLY A 653 -11.06 34.92 -13.85
CA GLY A 653 -11.80 35.54 -12.75
C GLY A 653 -10.86 36.19 -11.74
N THR A 654 -11.27 37.34 -11.18
CA THR A 654 -10.50 38.05 -10.14
C THR A 654 -10.28 37.14 -8.93
N ILE A 655 -9.10 37.23 -8.31
CA ILE A 655 -8.78 36.46 -7.11
C ILE A 655 -9.49 37.14 -5.93
N VAL A 656 -10.35 36.40 -5.24
CA VAL A 656 -11.12 36.86 -4.07
C VAL A 656 -10.59 36.26 -2.76
N GLY A 657 -9.61 35.36 -2.85
CA GLY A 657 -8.92 34.78 -1.70
C GLY A 657 -7.96 33.68 -2.12
N THR A 658 -7.28 33.09 -1.15
CA THR A 658 -6.36 31.97 -1.35
C THR A 658 -6.55 30.93 -0.26
N LEU A 659 -6.36 29.66 -0.60
CA LEU A 659 -6.35 28.55 0.35
C LEU A 659 -4.97 27.90 0.39
N ASP A 660 -4.55 27.51 1.58
CA ASP A 660 -3.26 26.89 1.82
C ASP A 660 -3.28 25.37 1.62
N LYS A 661 -2.10 24.80 1.43
CA LYS A 661 -1.96 23.35 1.28
C LYS A 661 -2.47 22.63 2.54
N PHE A 662 -3.29 21.60 2.32
CA PHE A 662 -3.95 20.78 3.35
C PHE A 662 -5.06 21.45 4.13
N GLU A 663 -5.38 22.70 3.84
CA GLU A 663 -6.53 23.38 4.43
C GLU A 663 -7.83 22.64 4.07
N TYR A 664 -8.71 22.51 5.06
CA TYR A 664 -10.06 21.99 4.86
C TYR A 664 -10.97 23.14 4.43
N VAL A 665 -11.74 22.93 3.37
CA VAL A 665 -12.61 23.95 2.79
C VAL A 665 -14.04 23.43 2.64
N GLU A 666 -14.99 24.32 2.86
CA GLU A 666 -16.41 24.10 2.65
C GLU A 666 -16.75 24.24 1.16
N LEU A 667 -17.29 23.20 0.56
CA LEU A 667 -17.92 23.29 -0.76
C LEU A 667 -19.34 23.85 -0.61
N VAL A 668 -19.70 24.87 -1.38
CA VAL A 668 -21.07 25.36 -1.39
C VAL A 668 -21.95 24.29 -2.02
N VAL A 669 -23.07 23.95 -1.39
CA VAL A 669 -24.02 22.93 -1.85
C VAL A 669 -25.35 23.52 -2.30
N ASN A 670 -26.06 22.80 -3.18
CA ASN A 670 -27.45 23.10 -3.51
C ASN A 670 -28.42 22.56 -2.43
N SER A 671 -29.73 22.75 -2.65
CA SER A 671 -30.80 22.26 -1.77
C SER A 671 -30.78 20.75 -1.52
N SER A 672 -30.20 19.96 -2.43
CA SER A 672 -30.01 18.51 -2.29
C SER A 672 -28.68 18.13 -1.62
N ASN A 673 -27.99 19.06 -0.96
CA ASN A 673 -26.68 18.88 -0.34
C ASN A 673 -25.60 18.37 -1.31
N THR A 674 -25.71 18.72 -2.59
CA THR A 674 -24.72 18.36 -3.61
C THR A 674 -23.81 19.56 -3.91
N PRO A 675 -22.47 19.40 -3.87
CA PRO A 675 -21.55 20.50 -4.19
C PRO A 675 -21.83 21.14 -5.55
N ILE A 676 -21.94 22.46 -5.56
CA ILE A 676 -22.15 23.26 -6.77
C ILE A 676 -20.87 23.26 -7.61
N THR A 677 -21.02 22.91 -8.89
CA THR A 677 -19.91 22.85 -9.85
C THR A 677 -20.22 23.63 -11.12
N SER A 678 -19.16 24.07 -11.79
CA SER A 678 -19.20 24.58 -13.15
C SER A 678 -18.00 24.01 -13.89
N GLY A 679 -18.23 23.03 -14.76
CA GLY A 679 -17.15 22.24 -15.38
C GLY A 679 -16.20 21.63 -14.33
N SER A 680 -14.92 22.00 -14.41
CA SER A 680 -13.87 21.53 -13.47
C SER A 680 -13.63 22.48 -12.29
N TRP A 681 -14.67 23.19 -11.84
CA TRP A 681 -14.61 24.12 -10.71
C TRP A 681 -15.63 23.74 -9.64
N TYR A 682 -15.23 23.85 -8.38
CA TYR A 682 -16.12 23.84 -7.23
C TYR A 682 -16.36 25.26 -6.75
N LYS A 683 -17.61 25.56 -6.39
CA LYS A 683 -17.94 26.74 -5.60
C LYS A 683 -17.55 26.47 -4.14
N VAL A 684 -16.80 27.37 -3.52
CA VAL A 684 -16.26 27.22 -2.16
C VAL A 684 -16.61 28.42 -1.30
N LYS A 685 -16.62 28.22 0.02
CA LYS A 685 -16.78 29.27 1.02
C LYS A 685 -15.55 29.33 1.92
N LEU A 686 -14.99 30.53 2.07
CA LEU A 686 -13.85 30.82 2.94
C LEU A 686 -14.32 31.07 4.38
N GLU A 687 -13.36 31.08 5.31
CA GLU A 687 -13.63 31.28 6.74
C GLU A 687 -14.29 32.63 7.06
N ASP A 688 -13.89 33.68 6.34
CA ASP A 688 -14.48 35.03 6.41
C ASP A 688 -15.90 35.12 5.78
N GLY A 689 -16.41 34.01 5.23
CA GLY A 689 -17.69 33.93 4.55
C GLY A 689 -17.64 34.23 3.05
N THR A 690 -16.50 34.66 2.52
CA THR A 690 -16.32 34.96 1.09
C THR A 690 -16.61 33.72 0.24
N ILE A 691 -17.40 33.89 -0.82
CA ILE A 691 -17.76 32.81 -1.75
C ILE A 691 -17.04 33.02 -3.08
N GLY A 692 -16.42 31.95 -3.58
CA GLY A 692 -15.78 31.96 -4.89
C GLY A 692 -15.65 30.58 -5.48
N TRP A 693 -14.72 30.43 -6.43
CA TRP A 693 -14.54 29.23 -7.23
C TRP A 693 -13.09 28.78 -7.21
N CYS A 694 -12.89 27.47 -7.02
CA CYS A 694 -11.59 26.81 -7.06
C CYS A 694 -11.60 25.66 -8.07
N SER A 695 -10.47 25.40 -8.72
CA SER A 695 -10.37 24.24 -9.60
C SER A 695 -10.47 22.94 -8.80
N SER A 696 -11.36 22.05 -9.23
CA SER A 696 -11.55 20.73 -8.61
C SER A 696 -10.33 19.83 -8.71
N THR A 697 -9.39 20.12 -9.61
CA THR A 697 -8.12 19.40 -9.75
C THR A 697 -7.27 19.46 -8.48
N TYR A 698 -7.40 20.54 -7.69
CA TYR A 698 -6.61 20.76 -6.49
C TYR A 698 -7.35 20.46 -5.19
N LEU A 699 -8.56 19.90 -5.27
CA LEU A 699 -9.40 19.57 -4.13
C LEU A 699 -9.66 18.06 -4.05
N ILE A 700 -9.48 17.48 -2.87
CA ILE A 700 -9.90 16.10 -2.56
C ILE A 700 -11.12 16.18 -1.65
N ARG A 701 -12.23 15.56 -2.05
CA ARG A 701 -13.39 15.39 -1.16
C ARG A 701 -13.07 14.35 -0.10
N GLU A 702 -13.26 14.71 1.16
CA GLU A 702 -12.98 13.85 2.30
C GLU A 702 -14.31 13.31 2.87
N LEU A 703 -14.27 12.09 3.42
CA LEU A 703 -15.42 11.45 4.09
C LEU A 703 -16.72 11.32 3.27
N ASN A 704 -16.61 11.24 1.94
CA ASN A 704 -17.74 11.31 1.01
C ASN A 704 -18.28 9.94 0.52
N LYS A 705 -17.86 8.82 1.13
CA LYS A 705 -18.25 7.47 0.71
C LYS A 705 -19.50 6.91 1.40
#